data_AF-A0A4Q0ZP71-F1
#
_entry.id   AF-A0A4Q0ZP71-F1
#
_cell.length_a   1.000
_cell.length_b   1.000
_cell.length_c   1.000
_cell.angle_alpha   90.00
_cell.angle_beta   90.00
_cell.angle_gamma   90.00
#
_symmetry.space_group_name_H-M   'P 1'
#
loop_
_entity.id
_entity.type
_entity.pdbx_description
1 polymer ?
#
loop_
_entity_poly.entity_id
_entity_poly.type
_entity_poly.pdbx_seq_one_letter_code
_entity_poly.pdbx_strand_id
1 'polypeptide(L)'
;MNTNNNNLQEHLHKYNPIKTASVFSSLLLNPKYHYHQYTLETIIKYCLSFCKGDLTPTAKFIKNIYNEIHNSISMMEDPVEDIFVSKLLFDDKSYKVQSGLWEGGIHSTQIILKILEHLPNEDFFLEMKKQIKSILEVSNSIIEKNGIECNELLNISPVETLDDIDLVNIEELINNVKITFENFNLPLLQENSFSTLFNETLGNCTLERNPFYIVQNNVYLLFPTAITASIRRIAIEFFNSHNKKDLFIQQYAQTLSEELYKTRIFGKYDGMPIKFYTKEGISSFKFSENILQFDKNHFFHFIFVLDTLENIEDNWFEGFIEDENYQVSDFIDSRIENTKKNILNKGIHNKGSSFIVPCGVGRGFVLASKFITDDSWFCESISNHDLITISNDLDCSPNLIWRIVEAQYKLKKDGTQILNFNGFLNLYGYVKDNNYSIFVNESFDEEVSTQPFTMITIGSDYNAYIREKVALDTDYREVIDIDGKTIIVRKGFASSFFSTNIKYNLYIPEKLDQKTFITVYVNYGYEIWLKQTINTKYDFILQFKLFDALITWFSKMMFILNKYNIQIDKNLKMWNIEYTLIQNISSLEKNINNMDIFNSFENTYNCPILDTKFNINMLKGFMFEENYSEQSMINAFLNYLKLDKQSIDILLKEIFVNENARLFHFFKAHKYREHFDILEKKPISIHQIDEQIIKLNLGWSCRDREEGNIVEGIDNCTKYLNSLMEVVWKNLQSKLKIIEREDLIKRLLVNYIYSDKEKDIWGVTFKSNLALHEDKENLYKVAINKISEYNATSLSSRLVVEMAICECSVNCGKSVSNLDIQELLSLASFMHLIGGLSEAIKYEAINPRIVISSFGDILFEQSFNEMIMHKFGYITNQKILDYESTKYSEKFKEKEYTKDTNHLFEDGFMEAYIDEFDYTVDDARVFLDFLEDYGLKINKLVYSITYNDLVEQFEEERKEVFIKILDSLIIHTRRDWTTIPKPFKAADWQPWKFRRRYSIIMKPIIEIDSFEGILIISPELVRTAYFNLIRNIHEGHLEANQFQSKKMKKWIGNLVKEKGLAFNTKVKDKFIELGFEAKEEIKLSEIFNKKMEDFGDIDVFAWNKEKNIVYAIECKDLEMAKNQSEIARQLYEFKGQIRQINGKDKKDRLYKHHLRYEELKKDLDAIVKFTKVDKDFKLKVLVIFSNIVPMSFDTNRNFIENIAFHSIDELDEII
;
A
#
# COMPACT_ATOMS: atom_id res chain seq x y z
N MET A 1 -17.26 46.51 18.95
CA MET A 1 -15.85 46.68 18.57
C MET A 1 -15.26 48.06 18.93
N ASN A 2 -15.95 49.19 18.74
CA ASN A 2 -15.35 50.53 18.95
C ASN A 2 -14.97 50.92 20.41
N THR A 3 -15.53 50.32 21.46
CA THR A 3 -15.20 50.68 22.86
C THR A 3 -13.97 49.96 23.42
N ASN A 4 -13.63 48.76 22.93
CA ASN A 4 -12.41 48.03 23.37
C ASN A 4 -11.14 48.60 22.72
N ASN A 5 -11.21 49.05 21.47
CA ASN A 5 -10.05 49.56 20.72
C ASN A 5 -9.42 50.82 21.35
N ASN A 6 -10.22 51.70 21.94
CA ASN A 6 -9.70 52.91 22.60
C ASN A 6 -8.87 52.60 23.85
N ASN A 7 -9.20 51.52 24.57
CA ASN A 7 -8.50 51.11 25.80
C ASN A 7 -7.17 50.40 25.47
N LEU A 8 -7.17 49.55 24.43
CA LEU A 8 -5.98 48.91 23.87
C LEU A 8 -4.96 49.94 23.36
N GLN A 9 -5.45 51.00 22.70
CA GLN A 9 -4.62 52.08 22.16
C GLN A 9 -3.87 52.85 23.26
N GLU A 10 -4.53 53.18 24.38
CA GLU A 10 -3.89 53.82 25.53
C GLU A 10 -2.83 52.93 26.20
N HIS A 11 -3.06 51.62 26.21
CA HIS A 11 -2.12 50.64 26.78
C HIS A 11 -0.85 50.47 25.92
N LEU A 12 -0.97 50.48 24.59
CA LEU A 12 0.16 50.31 23.66
C LEU A 12 1.03 51.57 23.56
N HIS A 13 0.47 52.77 23.72
CA HIS A 13 1.13 54.05 23.42
C HIS A 13 2.48 54.28 24.15
N LYS A 14 2.69 53.68 25.33
CA LYS A 14 3.90 53.88 26.15
C LYS A 14 5.09 53.01 25.74
N TYR A 15 4.88 51.98 24.91
CA TYR A 15 5.91 51.02 24.53
C TYR A 15 6.56 51.37 23.20
N ASN A 16 7.76 50.83 22.97
CA ASN A 16 8.51 51.00 21.73
C ASN A 16 7.94 50.09 20.63
N PRO A 17 7.58 50.64 19.45
CA PRO A 17 6.91 49.87 18.39
C PRO A 17 7.75 48.71 17.90
N ILE A 18 9.04 48.95 17.64
CA ILE A 18 9.95 47.94 17.08
C ILE A 18 10.21 46.84 18.08
N LYS A 19 10.59 47.18 19.32
CA LYS A 19 10.86 46.18 20.37
C LYS A 19 9.62 45.34 20.67
N THR A 20 8.44 45.95 20.67
CA THR A 20 7.18 45.24 20.96
C THR A 20 6.79 44.32 19.80
N ALA A 21 6.84 44.81 18.57
CA ALA A 21 6.62 44.00 17.38
C ALA A 21 7.59 42.81 17.32
N SER A 22 8.88 43.03 17.56
CA SER A 22 9.90 41.97 17.53
C SER A 22 9.65 40.81 18.48
N VAL A 23 9.01 41.05 19.64
CA VAL A 23 8.63 39.96 20.55
C VAL A 23 7.60 39.04 19.89
N PHE A 24 6.53 39.60 19.31
CA PHE A 24 5.51 38.82 18.61
C PHE A 24 6.06 38.21 17.31
N SER A 25 6.94 38.90 16.60
CA SER A 25 7.68 38.35 15.45
C SER A 25 8.52 37.12 15.84
N SER A 26 9.12 37.11 17.04
CA SER A 26 9.82 35.93 17.54
C SER A 26 8.88 34.81 17.95
N LEU A 27 7.65 35.11 18.40
CA LEU A 27 6.64 34.10 18.66
C LEU A 27 6.14 33.45 17.36
N LEU A 28 6.08 34.19 16.25
CA LEU A 28 5.83 33.62 14.92
C LEU A 28 6.90 32.61 14.49
N LEU A 29 8.14 32.73 14.98
CA LEU A 29 9.22 31.79 14.73
C LEU A 29 9.21 30.58 15.68
N ASN A 30 8.35 30.58 16.69
CA ASN A 30 8.21 29.45 17.60
C ASN A 30 7.12 28.50 17.06
N PRO A 31 7.47 27.27 16.66
CA PRO A 31 6.51 26.34 16.05
C PRO A 31 5.31 26.01 16.93
N LYS A 32 5.44 26.18 18.25
CA LYS A 32 4.34 26.00 19.20
C LYS A 32 3.15 26.91 18.93
N TYR A 33 3.36 28.07 18.33
CA TYR A 33 2.29 29.04 18.08
C TYR A 33 1.84 29.07 16.62
N HIS A 34 2.14 28.04 15.83
CA HIS A 34 1.79 27.95 14.41
C HIS A 34 0.28 28.09 14.17
N TYR A 35 -0.56 27.42 14.96
CA TYR A 35 -2.02 27.56 14.89
C TYR A 35 -2.51 29.00 15.12
N HIS A 36 -1.77 29.81 15.89
CA HIS A 36 -2.17 31.17 16.30
C HIS A 36 -1.57 32.26 15.42
N GLN A 37 -1.22 31.89 14.19
CA GLN A 37 -0.47 32.76 13.32
C GLN A 37 -1.28 34.03 13.03
N TYR A 38 -2.55 33.94 12.61
CA TYR A 38 -3.37 35.12 12.26
C TYR A 38 -3.45 36.12 13.42
N THR A 39 -3.61 35.62 14.65
CA THR A 39 -3.58 36.44 15.87
C THR A 39 -2.26 37.18 16.01
N LEU A 40 -1.13 36.48 15.91
CA LEU A 40 0.20 37.08 16.04
C LEU A 40 0.49 38.10 14.94
N GLU A 41 0.12 37.81 13.68
CA GLU A 41 0.23 38.73 12.55
C GLU A 41 -0.55 40.04 12.79
N THR A 42 -1.77 39.91 13.31
CA THR A 42 -2.64 41.05 13.67
C THR A 42 -2.05 41.87 14.81
N ILE A 43 -1.52 41.23 15.85
CA ILE A 43 -0.88 41.91 16.99
C ILE A 43 0.32 42.74 16.52
N ILE A 44 1.15 42.22 15.62
CA ILE A 44 2.33 42.94 15.10
C ILE A 44 1.89 44.23 14.41
N LYS A 45 0.85 44.18 13.56
CA LYS A 45 0.27 45.38 12.93
C LYS A 45 -0.20 46.40 13.97
N TYR A 46 -0.93 45.95 15.00
CA TYR A 46 -1.47 46.83 16.03
C TYR A 46 -0.35 47.47 16.87
N CYS A 47 0.68 46.70 17.19
CA CYS A 47 1.86 47.19 17.89
C CYS A 47 2.57 48.29 17.08
N LEU A 48 2.78 48.08 15.78
CA LEU A 48 3.42 49.09 14.93
C LEU A 48 2.55 50.35 14.78
N SER A 49 1.22 50.23 14.74
CA SER A 49 0.32 51.38 14.60
C SER A 49 0.13 52.22 15.86
N PHE A 50 0.08 51.59 17.04
CA PHE A 50 -0.34 52.27 18.26
C PHE A 50 0.80 52.58 19.24
N CYS A 51 1.91 51.84 19.22
CA CYS A 51 3.06 52.10 20.09
C CYS A 51 3.83 53.37 19.64
N LYS A 52 4.07 54.29 20.58
CA LYS A 52 4.80 55.55 20.32
C LYS A 52 5.81 55.93 21.41
N GLY A 53 6.11 55.04 22.34
CA GLY A 53 6.99 55.30 23.48
C GLY A 53 8.35 54.61 23.33
N ASP A 54 9.10 54.57 24.44
CA ASP A 54 10.45 53.99 24.50
C ASP A 54 10.56 52.77 25.43
N LEU A 55 9.47 52.41 26.12
CA LEU A 55 9.48 51.30 27.08
C LEU A 55 9.60 49.96 26.34
N THR A 56 10.40 49.06 26.92
CA THR A 56 10.50 47.66 26.46
C THR A 56 9.31 46.88 27.06
N PRO A 57 8.63 46.00 26.29
CA PRO A 57 7.48 45.27 26.81
C PRO A 57 7.86 44.32 27.96
N THR A 58 6.90 43.99 28.81
CA THR A 58 7.05 42.98 29.88
C THR A 58 6.28 41.71 29.52
N ALA A 59 6.68 40.55 30.03
CA ALA A 59 5.97 39.28 29.79
C ALA A 59 4.46 39.37 30.13
N LYS A 60 4.13 40.02 31.26
CA LYS A 60 2.74 40.26 31.66
C LYS A 60 1.97 41.10 30.63
N PHE A 61 2.62 42.11 30.06
CA PHE A 61 2.02 42.94 29.02
C PHE A 61 1.78 42.14 27.73
N ILE A 62 2.76 41.34 27.28
CA ILE A 62 2.65 40.50 26.09
C ILE A 62 1.47 39.52 26.19
N LYS A 63 1.34 38.82 27.33
CA LYS A 63 0.22 37.91 27.59
C LYS A 63 -1.13 38.62 27.54
N ASN A 64 -1.23 39.79 28.17
CA ASN A 64 -2.48 40.55 28.20
C ASN A 64 -2.91 40.97 26.79
N ILE A 65 -2.00 41.50 25.99
CA ILE A 65 -2.29 41.92 24.61
C ILE A 65 -2.67 40.73 23.73
N TYR A 66 -1.94 39.62 23.83
CA TYR A 66 -2.28 38.39 23.12
C TYR A 66 -3.69 37.91 23.47
N ASN A 67 -4.01 37.75 24.76
CA ASN A 67 -5.32 37.28 25.20
C ASN A 67 -6.46 38.24 24.78
N GLU A 68 -6.24 39.56 24.86
CA GLU A 68 -7.26 40.54 24.48
C GLU A 68 -7.58 40.48 22.99
N ILE A 69 -6.55 40.37 22.14
CA ILE A 69 -6.72 40.30 20.68
C ILE A 69 -7.23 38.91 20.28
N HIS A 70 -6.62 37.83 20.76
CA HIS A 70 -7.06 36.46 20.46
C HIS A 70 -8.55 36.25 20.74
N ASN A 71 -9.05 36.69 21.91
CA ASN A 71 -10.47 36.57 22.25
C ASN A 71 -11.41 37.33 21.30
N SER A 72 -10.89 38.29 20.52
CA SER A 72 -11.67 39.07 19.57
C SER A 72 -11.64 38.53 18.13
N ILE A 73 -10.62 37.75 17.78
CA ILE A 73 -10.39 37.25 16.41
C ILE A 73 -10.12 35.74 16.32
N SER A 74 -10.24 34.97 17.41
CA SER A 74 -9.96 33.53 17.42
C SER A 74 -10.81 32.73 16.44
N MET A 75 -11.99 33.23 16.05
CA MET A 75 -12.84 32.63 15.01
C MET A 75 -12.29 32.82 13.59
N MET A 76 -11.24 33.61 13.41
CA MET A 76 -10.53 33.80 12.14
C MET A 76 -9.24 32.96 12.06
N GLU A 77 -8.93 32.17 13.09
CA GLU A 77 -7.84 31.19 13.00
C GLU A 77 -8.33 29.95 12.24
N ASP A 78 -7.59 29.58 11.20
CA ASP A 78 -7.78 28.32 10.50
C ASP A 78 -6.83 27.25 11.07
N PRO A 79 -7.19 25.95 10.99
CA PRO A 79 -6.25 24.87 11.25
C PRO A 79 -4.97 24.99 10.42
N VAL A 80 -3.90 24.35 10.87
CA VAL A 80 -2.63 24.37 10.14
C VAL A 80 -2.78 23.60 8.83
N GLU A 81 -2.58 24.29 7.71
CA GLU A 81 -2.78 23.75 6.35
C GLU A 81 -1.47 23.47 5.58
N ASP A 82 -0.33 23.95 6.08
CA ASP A 82 0.97 23.81 5.41
C ASP A 82 2.10 23.59 6.45
N ILE A 83 3.28 23.18 5.96
CA ILE A 83 4.48 23.02 6.77
C ILE A 83 4.96 24.36 7.34
N PHE A 84 5.54 24.36 8.54
CA PHE A 84 5.91 25.60 9.25
C PHE A 84 7.01 26.39 8.52
N VAL A 85 8.09 25.70 8.14
CA VAL A 85 9.22 26.26 7.38
C VAL A 85 9.50 25.38 6.16
N SER A 86 9.67 26.01 5.02
CA SER A 86 10.00 25.36 3.76
C SER A 86 11.33 25.89 3.19
N LYS A 87 11.76 25.31 2.07
CA LYS A 87 12.98 25.67 1.35
C LYS A 87 12.64 26.27 -0.01
N LEU A 88 13.29 27.37 -0.35
CA LEU A 88 13.30 27.94 -1.70
C LEU A 88 14.69 27.83 -2.32
N LEU A 89 14.74 27.53 -3.61
CA LEU A 89 15.97 27.44 -4.40
C LEU A 89 16.15 28.71 -5.23
N PHE A 90 17.34 29.32 -5.14
CA PHE A 90 17.72 30.48 -5.95
C PHE A 90 19.24 30.57 -6.12
N ASP A 91 19.73 30.70 -7.36
CA ASP A 91 21.14 30.78 -7.72
C ASP A 91 21.98 29.59 -7.17
N ASP A 92 21.50 28.36 -7.41
CA ASP A 92 22.12 27.10 -6.94
C ASP A 92 22.26 26.98 -5.39
N LYS A 93 21.48 27.76 -4.63
CA LYS A 93 21.40 27.71 -3.16
C LYS A 93 19.98 27.51 -2.66
N SER A 94 19.87 26.91 -1.47
CA SER A 94 18.65 26.71 -0.71
C SER A 94 18.57 27.73 0.42
N TYR A 95 17.40 28.36 0.55
CA TYR A 95 17.11 29.32 1.60
C TYR A 95 15.88 28.87 2.37
N LYS A 96 15.94 28.96 3.70
CA LYS A 96 14.82 28.66 4.58
C LYS A 96 13.88 29.87 4.66
N VAL A 97 12.58 29.60 4.53
CA VAL A 97 11.53 30.61 4.65
C VAL A 97 10.33 30.04 5.39
N GLN A 98 9.65 30.89 6.16
CA GLN A 98 8.37 30.53 6.77
C GLN A 98 7.27 30.54 5.70
N SER A 99 6.39 29.53 5.71
CA SER A 99 5.35 29.37 4.67
C SER A 99 4.31 30.48 4.73
N GLY A 100 3.95 30.93 5.93
CA GLY A 100 2.94 31.96 6.15
C GLY A 100 1.52 31.41 6.06
N LEU A 101 0.52 32.29 6.04
CA LEU A 101 -0.91 31.93 5.85
C LEU A 101 -1.27 31.67 4.38
N TRP A 102 -0.28 31.65 3.48
CA TRP A 102 -0.50 31.68 2.03
C TRP A 102 -0.39 30.29 1.42
N GLU A 103 -1.53 29.64 1.17
CA GLU A 103 -1.55 28.41 0.39
C GLU A 103 -0.82 28.57 -0.95
N GLY A 104 0.07 27.62 -1.26
CA GLY A 104 0.85 27.65 -2.50
C GLY A 104 1.87 28.79 -2.59
N GLY A 105 2.06 29.59 -1.53
CA GLY A 105 2.97 30.74 -1.51
C GLY A 105 4.42 30.36 -1.80
N ILE A 106 4.88 29.24 -1.26
CA ILE A 106 6.20 28.65 -1.56
C ILE A 106 6.31 28.29 -3.04
N HIS A 107 5.31 27.60 -3.59
CA HIS A 107 5.31 27.17 -4.99
C HIS A 107 5.36 28.36 -5.96
N SER A 108 4.45 29.34 -5.82
CA SER A 108 4.43 30.52 -6.69
C SER A 108 5.74 31.33 -6.57
N THR A 109 6.29 31.45 -5.36
CA THR A 109 7.59 32.11 -5.15
C THR A 109 8.71 31.37 -5.85
N GLN A 110 8.75 30.03 -5.77
CA GLN A 110 9.75 29.20 -6.44
C GLN A 110 9.70 29.35 -7.97
N ILE A 111 8.51 29.42 -8.57
CA ILE A 111 8.35 29.69 -10.00
C ILE A 111 8.91 31.07 -10.36
N ILE A 112 8.62 32.10 -9.56
CA ILE A 112 9.18 33.44 -9.78
C ILE A 112 10.72 33.43 -9.68
N LEU A 113 11.30 32.79 -8.67
CA LEU A 113 12.75 32.68 -8.52
C LEU A 113 13.39 32.02 -9.75
N LYS A 114 12.79 30.92 -10.25
CA LYS A 114 13.20 30.27 -11.50
C LYS A 114 13.13 31.22 -12.70
N ILE A 115 12.10 32.06 -12.83
CA ILE A 115 12.04 33.08 -13.90
C ILE A 115 13.24 34.01 -13.79
N LEU A 116 13.54 34.50 -12.59
CA LEU A 116 14.62 35.45 -12.38
C LEU A 116 15.99 34.88 -12.77
N GLU A 117 16.25 33.61 -12.48
CA GLU A 117 17.50 32.94 -12.88
C GLU A 117 17.75 32.98 -14.39
N HIS A 118 16.68 32.93 -15.21
CA HIS A 118 16.77 32.91 -16.67
C HIS A 118 16.79 34.31 -17.33
N LEU A 119 16.52 35.38 -16.57
CA LEU A 119 16.54 36.74 -17.10
C LEU A 119 17.98 37.22 -17.40
N PRO A 120 18.17 38.03 -18.47
CA PRO A 120 19.47 38.57 -18.81
C PRO A 120 20.02 39.45 -17.69
N ASN A 121 21.35 39.49 -17.58
CA ASN A 121 22.06 40.33 -16.61
C ASN A 121 22.11 41.80 -17.07
N GLU A 122 20.94 42.43 -17.20
CA GLU A 122 20.80 43.88 -17.41
C GLU A 122 20.75 44.60 -16.04
N ASP A 123 21.22 45.85 -15.98
CA ASP A 123 21.46 46.57 -14.71
C ASP A 123 20.23 46.64 -13.79
N PHE A 124 19.03 46.86 -14.33
CA PHE A 124 17.80 46.94 -13.53
C PHE A 124 17.34 45.56 -13.02
N PHE A 125 17.45 44.47 -13.81
CA PHE A 125 17.15 43.11 -13.32
C PHE A 125 18.13 42.67 -12.22
N LEU A 126 19.39 43.08 -12.31
CA LEU A 126 20.40 42.81 -11.29
C LEU A 126 20.05 43.46 -9.95
N GLU A 127 19.44 44.64 -9.95
CA GLU A 127 19.01 45.32 -8.72
C GLU A 127 17.91 44.52 -7.99
N MET A 128 16.88 44.07 -8.72
CA MET A 128 15.82 43.22 -8.16
C MET A 128 16.36 41.88 -7.66
N LYS A 129 17.24 41.20 -8.43
CA LYS A 129 17.89 39.95 -8.00
C LYS A 129 18.66 40.15 -6.69
N LYS A 130 19.43 41.24 -6.56
CA LYS A 130 20.15 41.58 -5.32
C LYS A 130 19.20 41.83 -4.15
N GLN A 131 18.08 42.50 -4.39
CA GLN A 131 17.08 42.75 -3.35
C GLN A 131 16.45 41.44 -2.86
N ILE A 132 15.97 40.59 -3.77
CA ILE A 132 15.36 39.29 -3.43
C ILE A 132 16.37 38.38 -2.73
N LYS A 133 17.61 38.34 -3.21
CA LYS A 133 18.69 37.60 -2.55
C LYS A 133 18.91 38.08 -1.11
N SER A 134 18.93 39.39 -0.89
CA SER A 134 19.06 39.96 0.45
C SER A 134 17.90 39.52 1.37
N ILE A 135 16.66 39.49 0.86
CA ILE A 135 15.49 39.03 1.63
C ILE A 135 15.66 37.56 2.05
N LEU A 136 16.07 36.70 1.11
CA LEU A 136 16.29 35.28 1.34
C LEU A 136 17.44 35.02 2.33
N GLU A 137 18.55 35.76 2.22
CA GLU A 137 19.71 35.65 3.12
C GLU A 137 19.36 36.03 4.57
N VAL A 138 18.57 37.11 4.75
CA VAL A 138 18.11 37.52 6.09
C VAL A 138 17.15 36.49 6.67
N SER A 139 16.17 36.01 5.89
CA SER A 139 15.23 34.96 6.33
C SER A 139 15.98 33.71 6.75
N ASN A 140 16.90 33.22 5.91
CA ASN A 140 17.69 32.03 6.18
C ASN A 140 18.50 32.16 7.47
N SER A 141 19.21 33.29 7.63
CA SER A 141 20.04 33.55 8.82
C SER A 141 19.23 33.60 10.10
N ILE A 142 18.02 34.16 10.06
CA ILE A 142 17.12 34.22 11.22
C ILE A 142 16.60 32.82 11.58
N ILE A 143 16.15 32.05 10.59
CA ILE A 143 15.63 30.69 10.85
C ILE A 143 16.75 29.77 11.37
N GLU A 144 17.95 29.82 10.79
CA GLU A 144 19.11 29.06 11.27
C GLU A 144 19.54 29.43 12.68
N LYS A 145 19.56 30.74 12.99
CA LYS A 145 19.88 31.23 14.34
C LYS A 145 18.94 30.68 15.40
N ASN A 146 17.66 30.48 15.06
CA ASN A 146 16.65 29.95 15.96
C ASN A 146 16.54 28.41 15.94
N GLY A 147 17.38 27.72 15.16
CA GLY A 147 17.44 26.25 15.15
C GLY A 147 16.17 25.57 14.65
N ILE A 148 15.40 26.22 13.78
CA ILE A 148 14.11 25.69 13.29
C ILE A 148 14.37 24.72 12.13
N GLU A 149 13.79 23.52 12.23
CA GLU A 149 13.85 22.49 11.19
C GLU A 149 12.85 22.76 10.05
N CYS A 150 13.11 22.22 8.86
CA CYS A 150 12.29 22.43 7.67
C CYS A 150 11.44 21.20 7.36
N ASN A 151 10.34 21.41 6.64
CA ASN A 151 9.49 20.36 6.07
C ASN A 151 8.76 19.50 7.12
N GLU A 152 8.56 20.02 8.32
CA GLU A 152 7.82 19.35 9.40
C GLU A 152 6.54 20.11 9.75
N LEU A 153 5.50 19.37 10.10
CA LEU A 153 4.34 19.87 10.80
C LEU A 153 4.62 19.89 12.29
N LEU A 154 4.60 21.09 12.84
CA LEU A 154 4.89 21.32 14.24
C LEU A 154 3.68 21.96 14.92
N ASN A 155 3.28 21.37 16.05
CA ASN A 155 2.20 21.79 16.92
C ASN A 155 0.93 22.29 16.21
N ILE A 156 0.15 21.36 15.67
CA ILE A 156 -1.11 21.59 14.94
C ILE A 156 -2.31 21.92 15.85
N SER A 157 -2.17 21.78 17.17
CA SER A 157 -3.26 22.01 18.12
C SER A 157 -3.24 23.43 18.69
N PRO A 158 -4.42 24.03 18.94
CA PRO A 158 -4.52 25.34 19.58
C PRO A 158 -3.95 25.29 21.00
N VAL A 159 -3.16 26.30 21.35
CA VAL A 159 -2.71 26.56 22.73
C VAL A 159 -3.63 27.59 23.38
N GLU A 160 -4.14 27.36 24.60
CA GLU A 160 -5.07 28.32 25.23
C GLU A 160 -4.44 29.67 25.60
N THR A 161 -3.16 29.69 26.00
CA THR A 161 -2.42 30.90 26.39
C THR A 161 -0.93 30.78 26.08
N LEU A 162 -0.22 31.91 25.96
CA LEU A 162 1.24 31.91 25.86
C LEU A 162 1.89 31.37 27.16
N ASP A 163 2.87 30.48 27.02
CA ASP A 163 3.58 29.93 28.18
C ASP A 163 4.54 30.94 28.80
N ASP A 164 4.65 30.91 30.13
CA ASP A 164 5.63 31.76 30.84
C ASP A 164 7.06 31.45 30.44
N ILE A 165 7.37 30.19 30.10
CA ILE A 165 8.72 29.76 29.75
C ILE A 165 9.22 30.41 28.44
N ASP A 166 8.30 30.65 27.51
CA ASP A 166 8.58 31.28 26.21
C ASP A 166 8.77 32.80 26.33
N LEU A 167 8.41 33.39 27.48
CA LEU A 167 8.46 34.84 27.74
C LEU A 167 9.47 35.24 28.83
N VAL A 168 10.31 34.31 29.31
CA VAL A 168 11.27 34.54 30.40
C VAL A 168 12.26 35.64 30.05
N ASN A 169 12.72 35.69 28.79
CA ASN A 169 13.76 36.61 28.34
C ASN A 169 13.30 37.43 27.12
N ILE A 170 12.68 38.58 27.40
CA ILE A 170 12.20 39.51 26.37
C ILE A 170 13.34 40.02 25.46
N GLU A 171 14.54 40.24 26.00
CA GLU A 171 15.67 40.70 25.19
C GLU A 171 16.13 39.65 24.19
N GLU A 172 16.06 38.38 24.55
CA GLU A 172 16.36 37.25 23.67
C GLU A 172 15.32 37.13 22.55
N LEU A 173 14.01 37.25 22.86
CA LEU A 173 12.97 37.28 21.83
C LEU A 173 13.17 38.42 20.82
N ILE A 174 13.53 39.62 21.29
CA ILE A 174 13.86 40.72 20.39
C ILE A 174 15.10 40.38 19.54
N ASN A 175 16.08 39.70 20.13
CA ASN A 175 17.29 39.29 19.44
C ASN A 175 17.03 38.19 18.39
N ASN A 176 16.03 37.33 18.59
CA ASN A 176 15.72 36.20 17.69
C ASN A 176 15.39 36.65 16.26
N VAL A 177 14.80 37.82 16.08
CA VAL A 177 14.47 38.41 14.76
C VAL A 177 15.46 39.47 14.29
N LYS A 178 16.59 39.60 15.00
CA LYS A 178 17.60 40.64 14.80
C LYS A 178 18.90 40.05 14.26
N ILE A 179 19.43 40.68 13.21
CA ILE A 179 20.77 40.40 12.68
C ILE A 179 21.55 41.70 12.42
N THR A 180 22.86 41.58 12.24
CA THR A 180 23.72 42.72 11.87
C THR A 180 23.55 43.05 10.40
N PHE A 181 23.54 44.35 10.05
CA PHE A 181 23.43 44.80 8.67
C PHE A 181 24.75 44.59 7.92
N GLU A 182 24.72 43.78 6.85
CA GLU A 182 25.89 43.45 6.01
C GLU A 182 25.72 43.94 4.55
N ASN A 183 25.31 45.21 4.36
CA ASN A 183 25.02 45.81 3.04
C ASN A 183 23.86 45.14 2.27
N PHE A 184 22.82 44.71 2.98
CA PHE A 184 21.62 44.16 2.37
C PHE A 184 20.79 45.24 1.64
N ASN A 185 20.25 44.89 0.46
CA ASN A 185 19.24 45.70 -0.21
C ASN A 185 17.85 45.19 0.19
N LEU A 186 17.25 45.76 1.24
CA LEU A 186 15.99 45.25 1.81
C LEU A 186 14.81 46.21 1.57
N PRO A 187 13.58 45.68 1.42
CA PRO A 187 12.37 46.48 1.41
C PRO A 187 12.04 46.96 2.85
N LEU A 188 12.36 48.21 3.16
CA LEU A 188 12.24 48.77 4.51
C LEU A 188 10.88 49.43 4.76
N LEU A 189 10.25 49.06 5.88
CA LEU A 189 9.06 49.72 6.38
C LEU A 189 9.37 51.17 6.77
N GLN A 190 8.57 52.10 6.26
CA GLN A 190 8.73 53.52 6.57
C GLN A 190 7.87 53.90 7.78
N GLU A 191 8.37 54.77 8.67
CA GLU A 191 7.65 55.18 9.89
C GLU A 191 6.32 55.88 9.60
N ASN A 192 6.23 56.61 8.48
CA ASN A 192 5.00 57.27 8.06
C ASN A 192 3.86 56.28 7.73
N SER A 193 4.18 55.02 7.42
CA SER A 193 3.20 53.96 7.19
C SER A 193 2.61 53.40 8.49
N PHE A 194 3.23 53.61 9.65
CA PHE A 194 2.80 52.98 10.91
C PHE A 194 1.33 53.30 11.24
N SER A 195 0.91 54.56 11.04
CA SER A 195 -0.46 54.99 11.33
C SER A 195 -1.52 54.41 10.38
N THR A 196 -1.15 53.89 9.22
CA THR A 196 -2.10 53.31 8.26
C THR A 196 -2.28 51.80 8.43
N LEU A 197 -1.28 51.09 8.95
CA LEU A 197 -1.28 49.63 9.08
C LEU A 197 -2.50 49.05 9.81
N PHE A 198 -3.07 49.78 10.78
CA PHE A 198 -4.27 49.35 11.51
C PHE A 198 -5.49 49.19 10.61
N ASN A 199 -5.64 50.04 9.58
CA ASN A 199 -6.76 50.02 8.65
C ASN A 199 -6.51 49.14 7.42
N GLU A 200 -5.29 48.64 7.25
CA GLU A 200 -4.93 47.73 6.16
C GLU A 200 -5.35 46.30 6.51
N THR A 201 -5.64 45.50 5.50
CA THR A 201 -6.03 44.09 5.60
C THR A 201 -4.83 43.18 5.35
N LEU A 202 -4.79 42.01 5.98
CA LEU A 202 -3.77 41.00 5.66
C LEU A 202 -4.03 40.48 4.23
N GLY A 203 -2.98 40.28 3.44
CA GLY A 203 -3.04 40.06 1.99
C GLY A 203 -2.96 41.30 1.12
N ASN A 204 -3.18 42.47 1.72
CA ASN A 204 -3.00 43.77 1.10
C ASN A 204 -2.34 44.76 2.09
N CYS A 205 -1.32 44.30 2.82
CA CYS A 205 -0.66 45.13 3.84
C CYS A 205 0.71 45.65 3.38
N THR A 206 1.00 46.90 3.72
CA THR A 206 2.31 47.54 3.52
C THR A 206 3.41 46.81 4.30
N LEU A 207 3.09 46.21 5.45
CA LEU A 207 4.02 45.41 6.24
C LEU A 207 4.43 44.13 5.51
N GLU A 208 3.53 43.49 4.76
CA GLU A 208 3.85 42.30 3.95
C GLU A 208 4.80 42.65 2.81
N ARG A 209 4.62 43.83 2.22
CA ARG A 209 5.51 44.34 1.19
C ARG A 209 6.89 44.71 1.72
N ASN A 210 6.95 45.25 2.94
CA ASN A 210 8.17 45.76 3.56
C ASN A 210 8.35 45.20 4.97
N PRO A 211 8.71 43.90 5.12
CA PRO A 211 8.72 43.24 6.44
C PRO A 211 9.95 43.57 7.29
N PHE A 212 10.86 44.43 6.81
CA PHE A 212 12.12 44.75 7.48
C PHE A 212 12.14 46.18 8.03
N TYR A 213 12.88 46.38 9.12
CA TYR A 213 13.16 47.72 9.66
C TYR A 213 14.60 47.79 10.16
N ILE A 214 15.27 48.93 9.93
CA ILE A 214 16.67 49.12 10.31
C ILE A 214 16.77 50.18 11.40
N VAL A 215 17.43 49.83 12.51
CA VAL A 215 17.82 50.77 13.56
C VAL A 215 19.32 50.71 13.77
N GLN A 216 19.99 51.84 13.55
CA GLN A 216 21.46 51.96 13.55
C GLN A 216 22.09 51.00 12.52
N ASN A 217 22.65 49.87 12.96
CA ASN A 217 23.31 48.84 12.15
C ASN A 217 22.65 47.46 12.29
N ASN A 218 21.41 47.39 12.80
CA ASN A 218 20.70 46.13 13.00
C ASN A 218 19.46 46.07 12.10
N VAL A 219 19.30 44.95 11.41
CA VAL A 219 18.09 44.59 10.67
C VAL A 219 17.17 43.82 11.59
N TYR A 220 15.90 44.24 11.66
CA TYR A 220 14.83 43.51 12.32
C TYR A 220 13.87 42.98 11.25
N LEU A 221 13.66 41.67 11.23
CA LEU A 221 12.58 41.05 10.46
C LEU A 221 11.31 41.11 11.31
N LEU A 222 10.50 42.14 11.07
CA LEU A 222 9.28 42.38 11.83
C LEU A 222 8.16 41.43 11.43
N PHE A 223 8.21 40.86 10.22
CA PHE A 223 7.15 39.98 9.75
C PHE A 223 7.68 38.74 9.02
N PRO A 224 8.15 37.71 9.78
CA PRO A 224 8.78 36.52 9.21
C PRO A 224 7.91 35.70 8.25
N THR A 225 6.60 35.70 8.43
CA THR A 225 5.62 34.98 7.60
C THR A 225 5.38 35.62 6.24
N ALA A 226 5.78 36.88 6.04
CA ALA A 226 5.51 37.64 4.82
C ALA A 226 6.61 37.52 3.75
N ILE A 227 7.67 36.73 3.96
CA ILE A 227 8.80 36.64 3.03
C ILE A 227 8.36 36.25 1.62
N THR A 228 7.49 35.24 1.48
CA THR A 228 6.95 34.78 0.20
C THR A 228 6.09 35.86 -0.47
N ALA A 229 5.19 36.50 0.29
CA ALA A 229 4.34 37.59 -0.19
C ALA A 229 5.18 38.81 -0.64
N SER A 230 6.20 39.19 0.13
CA SER A 230 7.12 40.28 -0.17
C SER A 230 7.84 40.06 -1.50
N ILE A 231 8.44 38.88 -1.71
CA ILE A 231 9.14 38.53 -2.95
C ILE A 231 8.18 38.56 -4.16
N ARG A 232 7.01 37.92 -4.03
CA ARG A 232 6.01 37.89 -5.11
C ARG A 232 5.57 39.30 -5.49
N ARG A 233 5.27 40.15 -4.51
CA ARG A 233 4.83 41.53 -4.72
C ARG A 233 5.94 42.39 -5.34
N ILE A 234 7.17 42.31 -4.84
CA ILE A 234 8.34 43.00 -5.42
C ILE A 234 8.52 42.65 -6.89
N ALA A 235 8.48 41.36 -7.22
CA ALA A 235 8.65 40.93 -8.60
C ALA A 235 7.55 41.48 -9.51
N ILE A 236 6.28 41.36 -9.11
CA ILE A 236 5.14 41.84 -9.91
C ILE A 236 5.20 43.37 -10.11
N GLU A 237 5.41 44.14 -9.02
CA GLU A 237 5.55 45.60 -9.09
C GLU A 237 6.73 46.03 -9.98
N PHE A 238 7.84 45.31 -9.91
CA PHE A 238 9.01 45.57 -10.73
C PHE A 238 8.72 45.41 -12.22
N PHE A 239 8.06 44.32 -12.62
CA PHE A 239 7.67 44.12 -14.03
C PHE A 239 6.60 45.13 -14.48
N ASN A 240 5.65 45.48 -13.63
CA ASN A 240 4.63 46.48 -13.95
C ASN A 240 5.24 47.88 -14.16
N SER A 241 6.09 48.34 -13.23
CA SER A 241 6.73 49.66 -13.30
C SER A 241 7.63 49.86 -14.54
N HIS A 242 8.11 48.77 -15.14
CA HIS A 242 8.92 48.78 -16.36
C HIS A 242 8.11 48.50 -17.64
N ASN A 243 6.76 48.46 -17.58
CA ASN A 243 5.88 48.09 -18.69
C ASN A 243 6.19 46.70 -19.29
N LYS A 244 6.62 45.75 -18.45
CA LYS A 244 7.00 44.37 -18.84
C LYS A 244 6.07 43.30 -18.25
N LYS A 245 4.83 43.67 -17.87
CA LYS A 245 3.83 42.74 -17.33
C LYS A 245 3.59 41.52 -18.23
N ASP A 246 3.43 41.72 -19.53
CA ASP A 246 3.22 40.62 -20.49
C ASP A 246 4.40 39.66 -20.55
N LEU A 247 5.63 40.18 -20.41
CA LEU A 247 6.84 39.37 -20.35
C LEU A 247 6.82 38.50 -19.08
N PHE A 248 6.46 39.07 -17.92
CA PHE A 248 6.33 38.29 -16.68
C PHE A 248 5.34 37.13 -16.85
N ILE A 249 4.14 37.42 -17.36
CA ILE A 249 3.09 36.39 -17.56
C ILE A 249 3.58 35.32 -18.54
N GLN A 250 4.27 35.70 -19.61
CA GLN A 250 4.83 34.75 -20.57
C GLN A 250 5.90 33.85 -19.95
N GLN A 251 6.82 34.42 -19.17
CA GLN A 251 7.87 33.65 -18.49
C GLN A 251 7.29 32.76 -17.40
N TYR A 252 6.33 33.26 -16.61
CA TYR A 252 5.63 32.46 -15.60
C TYR A 252 4.89 31.28 -16.23
N ALA A 253 4.16 31.50 -17.32
CA ALA A 253 3.52 30.45 -18.10
C ALA A 253 4.53 29.40 -18.56
N GLN A 254 5.67 29.83 -19.10
CA GLN A 254 6.70 28.93 -19.60
C GLN A 254 7.34 28.10 -18.48
N THR A 255 7.77 28.74 -17.39
CA THR A 255 8.40 28.06 -16.25
C THR A 255 7.44 27.09 -15.58
N LEU A 256 6.17 27.48 -15.42
CA LEU A 256 5.13 26.58 -14.90
C LEU A 256 4.89 25.38 -15.83
N SER A 257 4.84 25.61 -17.15
CA SER A 257 4.74 24.53 -18.13
C SER A 257 5.92 23.55 -18.04
N GLU A 258 7.14 24.05 -17.85
CA GLU A 258 8.34 23.21 -17.68
C GLU A 258 8.28 22.38 -16.39
N GLU A 259 7.76 22.93 -15.30
CA GLU A 259 7.60 22.22 -14.03
C GLU A 259 6.56 21.10 -14.13
N LEU A 260 5.38 21.40 -14.69
CA LEU A 260 4.32 20.42 -14.90
C LEU A 260 4.72 19.36 -15.93
N TYR A 261 5.54 19.70 -16.93
CA TYR A 261 6.11 18.74 -17.87
C TYR A 261 7.02 17.71 -17.18
N LYS A 262 7.81 18.13 -16.18
CA LYS A 262 8.68 17.24 -15.39
C LYS A 262 7.91 16.44 -14.34
N THR A 263 6.77 16.94 -13.90
CA THR A 263 5.94 16.29 -12.89
C THR A 263 5.26 15.06 -13.50
N ARG A 264 5.32 13.93 -12.80
CA ARG A 264 4.53 12.75 -13.14
C ARG A 264 3.12 12.94 -12.65
N ILE A 265 2.26 13.58 -13.45
CA ILE A 265 0.89 13.90 -13.07
C ILE A 265 0.16 12.64 -12.58
N PHE A 266 -0.41 12.73 -11.38
CA PHE A 266 -0.99 11.64 -10.61
C PHE A 266 -0.09 10.40 -10.47
N GLY A 267 1.21 10.60 -10.29
CA GLY A 267 2.23 9.57 -10.06
C GLY A 267 2.71 8.83 -11.32
N LYS A 268 2.09 9.06 -12.49
CA LYS A 268 2.33 8.22 -13.69
C LYS A 268 2.70 8.97 -14.96
N TYR A 269 2.10 10.13 -15.23
CA TYR A 269 2.20 10.76 -16.55
C TYR A 269 3.20 11.90 -16.57
N ASP A 270 4.38 11.66 -17.12
CA ASP A 270 5.37 12.70 -17.40
C ASP A 270 5.22 13.26 -18.82
N GLY A 271 5.82 14.43 -19.04
CA GLY A 271 5.98 15.01 -20.36
C GLY A 271 4.71 15.60 -20.97
N MET A 272 3.70 15.96 -20.17
CA MET A 272 2.47 16.57 -20.67
C MET A 272 2.76 17.97 -21.26
N PRO A 273 2.53 18.21 -22.55
CA PRO A 273 2.83 19.50 -23.17
C PRO A 273 1.80 20.55 -22.74
N ILE A 274 2.23 21.55 -21.98
CA ILE A 274 1.37 22.66 -21.57
C ILE A 274 1.77 23.90 -22.35
N LYS A 275 0.86 24.38 -23.19
CA LYS A 275 1.04 25.63 -23.94
C LYS A 275 -0.14 26.54 -23.67
N PHE A 276 0.12 27.63 -22.98
CA PHE A 276 -0.89 28.64 -22.67
C PHE A 276 -1.22 29.47 -23.91
N TYR A 277 -2.50 29.71 -24.15
CA TYR A 277 -3.04 30.54 -25.23
C TYR A 277 -4.09 31.52 -24.71
N THR A 278 -4.29 32.62 -25.42
CA THR A 278 -5.32 33.63 -25.11
C THR A 278 -6.62 33.33 -25.85
N LYS A 279 -7.76 33.67 -25.27
CA LYS A 279 -9.08 33.57 -25.90
C LYS A 279 -9.61 34.95 -26.23
N GLU A 280 -9.97 35.19 -27.49
CA GLU A 280 -10.63 36.43 -27.90
C GLU A 280 -11.92 36.64 -27.08
N GLY A 281 -12.05 37.84 -26.50
CA GLY A 281 -13.12 38.22 -25.58
C GLY A 281 -12.77 38.06 -24.09
N ILE A 282 -11.70 37.32 -23.74
CA ILE A 282 -11.29 37.08 -22.35
C ILE A 282 -9.83 37.51 -22.17
N SER A 283 -9.59 38.68 -21.55
CA SER A 283 -8.23 39.22 -21.30
C SER A 283 -7.64 38.81 -19.95
N SER A 284 -8.50 38.48 -18.99
CA SER A 284 -8.14 38.21 -17.60
C SER A 284 -7.40 36.88 -17.39
N PHE A 285 -7.47 35.96 -18.37
CA PHE A 285 -6.86 34.63 -18.26
C PHE A 285 -6.22 34.13 -19.55
N LYS A 286 -5.23 33.25 -19.39
CA LYS A 286 -4.69 32.36 -20.42
C LYS A 286 -5.06 30.92 -20.09
N PHE A 287 -5.26 30.12 -21.13
CA PHE A 287 -5.77 28.75 -21.00
C PHE A 287 -4.79 27.74 -21.59
N SER A 288 -4.76 26.53 -21.05
CA SER A 288 -4.20 25.35 -21.70
C SER A 288 -5.10 24.16 -21.48
N GLU A 289 -5.22 23.29 -22.48
CA GLU A 289 -6.13 22.13 -22.43
C GLU A 289 -5.35 20.87 -22.81
N ASN A 290 -5.49 19.82 -22.01
CA ASN A 290 -4.87 18.53 -22.27
C ASN A 290 -5.85 17.39 -21.98
N ILE A 291 -5.82 16.35 -22.81
CA ILE A 291 -6.61 15.14 -22.62
C ILE A 291 -5.66 13.98 -22.50
N LEU A 292 -5.87 13.16 -21.48
CA LEU A 292 -5.04 12.02 -21.19
C LEU A 292 -5.91 10.78 -21.00
N GLN A 293 -5.64 9.73 -21.76
CA GLN A 293 -6.24 8.42 -21.54
C GLN A 293 -5.41 7.65 -20.54
N PHE A 294 -5.91 7.48 -19.31
CA PHE A 294 -5.12 6.85 -18.24
C PHE A 294 -5.33 5.34 -18.15
N ASP A 295 -6.50 4.87 -18.58
CA ASP A 295 -6.90 3.47 -18.68
C ASP A 295 -7.79 3.27 -19.92
N LYS A 296 -8.08 2.02 -20.31
CA LYS A 296 -8.99 1.77 -21.46
C LYS A 296 -10.34 2.42 -21.17
N ASN A 297 -10.85 3.20 -22.13
CA ASN A 297 -12.11 3.95 -22.05
C ASN A 297 -12.21 5.00 -20.91
N HIS A 298 -11.12 5.35 -20.21
CA HIS A 298 -11.14 6.34 -19.12
C HIS A 298 -10.16 7.49 -19.40
N PHE A 299 -10.65 8.72 -19.25
CA PHE A 299 -9.94 9.93 -19.66
C PHE A 299 -9.91 10.99 -18.54
N PHE A 300 -8.78 11.66 -18.40
CA PHE A 300 -8.69 12.94 -17.68
C PHE A 300 -8.59 14.08 -18.69
N HIS A 301 -9.29 15.17 -18.40
CA HIS A 301 -9.28 16.38 -19.19
C HIS A 301 -8.85 17.55 -18.31
N PHE A 302 -7.64 18.05 -18.49
CA PHE A 302 -7.11 19.15 -17.70
C PHE A 302 -7.33 20.47 -18.42
N ILE A 303 -7.88 21.46 -17.72
CA ILE A 303 -8.00 22.85 -18.16
C ILE A 303 -7.21 23.72 -17.20
N PHE A 304 -6.03 24.17 -17.63
CA PHE A 304 -5.19 25.09 -16.88
C PHE A 304 -5.65 26.53 -17.09
N VAL A 305 -5.86 27.26 -16.01
CA VAL A 305 -6.36 28.64 -16.02
C VAL A 305 -5.33 29.55 -15.34
N LEU A 306 -4.56 30.28 -16.15
CA LEU A 306 -3.50 31.17 -15.71
C LEU A 306 -3.98 32.62 -15.68
N ASP A 307 -3.88 33.24 -14.51
CA ASP A 307 -4.19 34.66 -14.28
C ASP A 307 -3.22 35.60 -15.03
N THR A 308 -3.76 36.61 -15.72
CA THR A 308 -2.97 37.66 -16.39
C THR A 308 -2.64 38.84 -15.48
N LEU A 309 -2.93 38.74 -14.18
CA LEU A 309 -2.68 39.75 -13.14
C LEU A 309 -3.44 41.07 -13.40
N GLU A 310 -4.52 41.04 -14.17
CA GLU A 310 -5.38 42.20 -14.40
C GLU A 310 -5.93 42.72 -13.06
N ASN A 311 -5.76 44.01 -12.78
CA ASN A 311 -6.18 44.68 -11.53
C ASN A 311 -5.61 44.07 -10.23
N ILE A 312 -4.44 43.41 -10.27
CA ILE A 312 -3.83 42.83 -9.05
C ILE A 312 -3.50 43.90 -7.98
N GLU A 313 -3.24 45.14 -8.38
CA GLU A 313 -2.84 46.22 -7.48
C GLU A 313 -3.98 46.72 -6.58
N ASP A 314 -5.24 46.42 -6.92
CA ASP A 314 -6.41 46.88 -6.17
C ASP A 314 -6.46 46.24 -4.78
N ASN A 315 -6.24 44.92 -4.70
CA ASN A 315 -6.42 44.13 -3.49
C ASN A 315 -5.31 43.07 -3.25
N TRP A 316 -4.28 43.02 -4.10
CA TRP A 316 -3.16 42.06 -4.02
C TRP A 316 -3.61 40.61 -3.80
N PHE A 317 -3.18 39.96 -2.72
CA PHE A 317 -3.44 38.54 -2.46
C PHE A 317 -4.72 38.32 -1.63
N GLU A 318 -5.26 39.36 -1.00
CA GLU A 318 -6.59 39.33 -0.37
C GLU A 318 -7.71 39.28 -1.44
N GLY A 319 -7.46 39.88 -2.60
CA GLY A 319 -8.46 40.04 -3.65
C GLY A 319 -8.87 38.75 -4.36
N PHE A 320 -10.08 38.78 -4.93
CA PHE A 320 -10.57 37.79 -5.89
C PHE A 320 -10.67 38.43 -7.27
N ILE A 321 -10.25 37.72 -8.32
CA ILE A 321 -10.62 38.10 -9.69
C ILE A 321 -12.02 37.57 -9.99
N GLU A 322 -12.91 38.48 -10.40
CA GLU A 322 -14.29 38.16 -10.75
C GLU A 322 -14.40 37.74 -12.22
N ASP A 323 -15.18 36.71 -12.49
CA ASP A 323 -15.56 36.32 -13.84
C ASP A 323 -16.73 37.19 -14.34
N GLU A 324 -16.40 38.39 -14.82
CA GLU A 324 -17.39 39.35 -15.31
C GLU A 324 -18.29 38.73 -16.39
N ASN A 325 -19.61 38.77 -16.16
CA ASN A 325 -20.62 38.19 -17.05
C ASN A 325 -20.48 36.68 -17.31
N TYR A 326 -19.76 35.94 -16.45
CA TYR A 326 -19.57 34.48 -16.56
C TYR A 326 -18.84 34.02 -17.83
N GLN A 327 -18.06 34.88 -18.49
CA GLN A 327 -17.44 34.56 -19.78
C GLN A 327 -16.39 33.44 -19.67
N VAL A 328 -15.62 33.42 -18.59
CA VAL A 328 -14.60 32.39 -18.32
C VAL A 328 -15.28 31.07 -17.98
N SER A 329 -16.28 31.09 -17.11
CA SER A 329 -17.06 29.92 -16.72
C SER A 329 -17.76 29.30 -17.94
N ASP A 330 -18.46 30.11 -18.75
CA ASP A 330 -19.13 29.65 -19.96
C ASP A 330 -18.12 29.10 -20.99
N PHE A 331 -16.94 29.70 -21.10
CA PHE A 331 -15.87 29.17 -21.96
C PHE A 331 -15.39 27.80 -21.47
N ILE A 332 -15.04 27.66 -20.19
CA ILE A 332 -14.59 26.40 -19.59
C ILE A 332 -15.65 25.31 -19.75
N ASP A 333 -16.90 25.60 -19.41
CA ASP A 333 -18.02 24.66 -19.57
C ASP A 333 -18.17 24.22 -21.04
N SER A 334 -18.03 25.16 -21.99
CA SER A 334 -18.07 24.82 -23.42
C SER A 334 -16.92 23.91 -23.84
N ARG A 335 -15.73 24.04 -23.25
CA ARG A 335 -14.59 23.15 -23.52
C ARG A 335 -14.86 21.75 -22.96
N ILE A 336 -15.36 21.68 -21.73
CA ILE A 336 -15.74 20.41 -21.10
C ILE A 336 -16.79 19.68 -21.94
N GLU A 337 -17.88 20.34 -22.34
CA GLU A 337 -18.94 19.74 -23.14
C GLU A 337 -18.46 19.28 -24.53
N ASN A 338 -17.64 20.10 -25.20
CA ASN A 338 -17.07 19.72 -26.49
C ASN A 338 -16.16 18.49 -26.36
N THR A 339 -15.30 18.44 -25.34
CA THR A 339 -14.39 17.31 -25.11
C THR A 339 -15.16 16.05 -24.71
N LYS A 340 -16.14 16.16 -23.80
CA LYS A 340 -17.08 15.09 -23.44
C LYS A 340 -17.74 14.50 -24.68
N LYS A 341 -18.38 15.34 -25.51
CA LYS A 341 -19.03 14.91 -26.76
C LYS A 341 -18.06 14.22 -27.72
N ASN A 342 -16.86 14.77 -27.90
CA ASN A 342 -15.84 14.21 -28.79
C ASN A 342 -15.35 12.83 -28.34
N ILE A 343 -15.20 12.61 -27.02
CA ILE A 343 -14.76 11.34 -26.46
C ILE A 343 -15.90 10.32 -26.49
N LEU A 344 -17.11 10.68 -26.07
CA LEU A 344 -18.26 9.77 -26.05
C LEU A 344 -18.67 9.32 -27.47
N ASN A 345 -18.50 10.17 -28.49
CA ASN A 345 -18.74 9.79 -29.89
C ASN A 345 -17.76 8.74 -30.42
N LYS A 346 -16.55 8.62 -29.83
CA LYS A 346 -15.57 7.60 -30.22
C LYS A 346 -15.85 6.23 -29.60
N GLY A 347 -16.66 6.18 -28.54
CA GLY A 347 -16.98 4.94 -27.84
C GLY A 347 -18.02 5.17 -26.75
N ILE A 348 -19.14 4.43 -26.83
CA ILE A 348 -20.27 4.53 -25.90
C ILE A 348 -19.92 4.17 -24.45
N HIS A 349 -18.80 3.49 -24.23
CA HIS A 349 -18.32 3.10 -22.91
C HIS A 349 -17.22 4.01 -22.38
N ASN A 350 -16.89 5.08 -23.10
CA ASN A 350 -15.92 6.05 -22.63
C ASN A 350 -16.48 6.84 -21.45
N LYS A 351 -15.60 7.14 -20.49
CA LYS A 351 -15.88 8.00 -19.34
C LYS A 351 -14.76 8.99 -19.15
N GLY A 352 -15.05 10.14 -18.55
CA GLY A 352 -14.01 11.13 -18.26
C GLY A 352 -14.23 11.94 -16.99
N SER A 353 -13.19 12.63 -16.56
CA SER A 353 -13.26 13.66 -15.53
C SER A 353 -12.47 14.88 -15.97
N SER A 354 -13.11 16.05 -15.89
CA SER A 354 -12.44 17.34 -16.14
C SER A 354 -11.82 17.87 -14.85
N PHE A 355 -10.53 18.22 -14.86
CA PHE A 355 -9.86 18.93 -13.78
C PHE A 355 -9.58 20.37 -14.20
N ILE A 356 -10.22 21.32 -13.51
CA ILE A 356 -9.91 22.74 -13.64
C ILE A 356 -8.73 23.06 -12.73
N VAL A 357 -7.64 23.58 -13.31
CA VAL A 357 -6.38 23.81 -12.61
C VAL A 357 -6.06 25.32 -12.55
N PRO A 358 -6.48 26.01 -11.48
CA PRO A 358 -5.97 27.32 -11.10
C PRO A 358 -4.43 27.39 -11.16
N CYS A 359 -3.89 28.35 -11.91
CA CYS A 359 -2.44 28.56 -12.08
C CYS A 359 -2.02 29.98 -11.67
N GLY A 360 -2.59 30.52 -10.59
CA GLY A 360 -2.36 31.90 -10.14
C GLY A 360 -1.01 32.12 -9.44
N VAL A 361 -0.82 33.36 -8.95
CA VAL A 361 0.35 33.77 -8.15
C VAL A 361 0.03 33.96 -6.66
N GLY A 362 -1.21 33.65 -6.23
CA GLY A 362 -1.61 33.70 -4.82
C GLY A 362 -2.89 34.47 -4.50
N ARG A 363 -3.49 35.19 -5.46
CA ARG A 363 -4.82 35.80 -5.27
C ARG A 363 -5.93 34.82 -5.62
N GLY A 364 -7.08 34.97 -4.99
CA GLY A 364 -8.23 34.10 -5.22
C GLY A 364 -8.87 34.33 -6.59
N PHE A 365 -9.61 33.35 -7.09
CA PHE A 365 -10.56 33.55 -8.18
C PHE A 365 -11.79 32.67 -7.99
N VAL A 366 -12.93 33.16 -8.45
CA VAL A 366 -14.22 32.48 -8.30
C VAL A 366 -14.78 32.17 -9.68
N LEU A 367 -15.06 30.88 -9.94
CA LEU A 367 -15.79 30.43 -11.13
C LEU A 367 -17.15 29.89 -10.73
N ALA A 368 -18.16 30.18 -11.53
CA ALA A 368 -19.51 29.66 -11.36
C ALA A 368 -19.84 28.74 -12.54
N SER A 369 -19.25 27.53 -12.52
CA SER A 369 -19.53 26.52 -13.54
C SER A 369 -21.01 26.10 -13.50
N LYS A 370 -21.60 26.02 -14.69
CA LYS A 370 -22.97 25.55 -14.96
C LYS A 370 -22.96 24.12 -15.49
N PHE A 371 -21.78 23.49 -15.64
CA PHE A 371 -21.65 22.13 -16.14
C PHE A 371 -22.37 21.13 -15.23
N ILE A 372 -23.20 20.28 -15.84
CA ILE A 372 -23.96 19.25 -15.13
C ILE A 372 -23.24 17.91 -15.33
N THR A 373 -22.69 17.39 -14.24
CA THR A 373 -22.03 16.07 -14.21
C THR A 373 -23.05 14.93 -14.36
N ASP A 374 -22.62 13.81 -14.93
CA ASP A 374 -23.42 12.58 -15.03
C ASP A 374 -22.53 11.32 -14.85
N ASP A 375 -23.12 10.13 -15.00
CA ASP A 375 -22.42 8.85 -14.81
C ASP A 375 -21.28 8.59 -15.83
N SER A 376 -21.15 9.43 -16.86
CA SER A 376 -20.12 9.35 -17.91
C SER A 376 -19.06 10.44 -17.81
N TRP A 377 -19.36 11.59 -17.18
CA TRP A 377 -18.42 12.70 -17.09
C TRP A 377 -18.52 13.50 -15.79
N PHE A 378 -17.41 13.54 -15.05
CA PHE A 378 -17.24 14.27 -13.78
C PHE A 378 -16.48 15.58 -13.96
N CYS A 379 -16.48 16.46 -12.96
CA CYS A 379 -15.69 17.69 -12.98
C CYS A 379 -15.20 18.11 -11.58
N GLU A 380 -13.88 18.21 -11.41
CA GLU A 380 -13.25 18.64 -10.16
C GLU A 380 -12.34 19.85 -10.38
N SER A 381 -11.94 20.50 -9.29
CA SER A 381 -10.90 21.54 -9.30
C SER A 381 -9.76 21.17 -8.36
N ILE A 382 -8.54 21.50 -8.76
CA ILE A 382 -7.32 21.31 -7.95
C ILE A 382 -6.33 22.39 -8.32
N SER A 383 -5.77 23.09 -7.33
CA SER A 383 -4.74 24.10 -7.58
C SER A 383 -3.50 23.46 -8.23
N ASN A 384 -2.69 24.23 -8.96
CA ASN A 384 -1.49 23.69 -9.59
C ASN A 384 -0.45 23.20 -8.56
N HIS A 385 -0.31 23.86 -7.40
CA HIS A 385 0.62 23.43 -6.35
C HIS A 385 0.15 22.14 -5.68
N ASP A 386 -1.15 21.98 -5.43
CA ASP A 386 -1.70 20.75 -4.88
C ASP A 386 -1.68 19.61 -5.91
N LEU A 387 -1.86 19.91 -7.20
CA LEU A 387 -1.70 18.94 -8.28
C LEU A 387 -0.27 18.39 -8.32
N ILE A 388 0.74 19.24 -8.11
CA ILE A 388 2.14 18.79 -8.03
C ILE A 388 2.35 17.98 -6.74
N THR A 389 1.80 18.44 -5.61
CA THR A 389 1.91 17.76 -4.32
C THR A 389 1.33 16.35 -4.38
N ILE A 390 0.07 16.19 -4.79
CA ILE A 390 -0.59 14.88 -4.92
C ILE A 390 0.13 13.99 -5.94
N SER A 391 0.69 14.58 -7.01
CA SER A 391 1.43 13.84 -8.04
C SER A 391 2.77 13.29 -7.54
N ASN A 392 3.34 13.88 -6.49
CA ASN A 392 4.58 13.44 -5.86
C ASN A 392 4.35 12.54 -4.63
N ASP A 393 3.11 12.36 -4.18
CA ASP A 393 2.80 11.38 -3.14
C ASP A 393 2.98 9.95 -3.69
N LEU A 394 3.69 9.11 -2.93
CA LEU A 394 4.08 7.77 -3.36
C LEU A 394 2.89 6.79 -3.50
N ASP A 395 1.78 7.08 -2.82
CA ASP A 395 0.56 6.26 -2.85
C ASP A 395 -0.42 6.72 -3.95
N CYS A 396 -0.14 7.86 -4.60
CA CYS A 396 -1.00 8.39 -5.66
C CYS A 396 -0.92 7.54 -6.94
N SER A 397 -2.08 7.25 -7.52
CA SER A 397 -2.19 6.70 -8.86
C SER A 397 -3.42 7.24 -9.59
N PRO A 398 -3.43 7.25 -10.94
CA PRO A 398 -4.58 7.73 -11.72
C PRO A 398 -5.88 6.96 -11.40
N ASN A 399 -5.76 5.66 -11.15
CA ASN A 399 -6.88 4.80 -10.78
C ASN A 399 -7.45 5.18 -9.41
N LEU A 400 -6.59 5.47 -8.42
CA LEU A 400 -7.03 5.92 -7.09
C LEU A 400 -7.78 7.26 -7.19
N ILE A 401 -7.22 8.23 -7.92
CA ILE A 401 -7.87 9.54 -8.12
C ILE A 401 -9.25 9.36 -8.77
N TRP A 402 -9.34 8.53 -9.81
CA TRP A 402 -10.63 8.21 -10.43
C TRP A 402 -11.64 7.64 -9.42
N ARG A 403 -11.22 6.71 -8.55
CA ARG A 403 -12.10 6.10 -7.56
C ARG A 403 -12.56 7.08 -6.48
N ILE A 404 -11.71 8.00 -6.04
CA ILE A 404 -12.10 9.06 -5.11
C ILE A 404 -13.20 9.94 -5.72
N VAL A 405 -12.98 10.38 -6.97
CA VAL A 405 -13.98 11.16 -7.72
C VAL A 405 -15.28 10.36 -7.88
N GLU A 406 -15.21 9.12 -8.35
CA GLU A 406 -16.40 8.27 -8.52
C GLU A 406 -17.17 8.07 -7.21
N ALA A 407 -16.47 7.87 -6.09
CA ALA A 407 -17.08 7.72 -4.76
C ALA A 407 -17.81 9.00 -4.31
N GLN A 408 -17.19 10.17 -4.52
CA GLN A 408 -17.77 11.49 -4.21
C GLN A 408 -19.08 11.72 -4.99
N TYR A 409 -19.09 11.45 -6.29
CA TYR A 409 -20.28 11.61 -7.12
C TYR A 409 -21.36 10.57 -6.80
N LYS A 410 -20.99 9.35 -6.44
CA LYS A 410 -21.94 8.32 -6.00
C LYS A 410 -22.67 8.75 -4.73
N LEU A 411 -21.95 9.25 -3.73
CA LEU A 411 -22.54 9.80 -2.51
C LEU A 411 -23.46 11.00 -2.78
N LYS A 412 -23.03 11.93 -3.65
CA LYS A 412 -23.84 13.08 -4.05
C LYS A 412 -25.15 12.67 -4.72
N LYS A 413 -25.11 11.62 -5.56
CA LYS A 413 -26.28 11.04 -6.22
C LYS A 413 -27.24 10.38 -5.23
N ASP A 414 -26.70 9.77 -4.18
CA ASP A 414 -27.47 9.15 -3.09
C ASP A 414 -28.02 10.19 -2.07
N GLY A 415 -27.73 11.48 -2.27
CA GLY A 415 -28.28 12.60 -1.48
C GLY A 415 -27.36 13.11 -0.37
N THR A 416 -26.14 12.60 -0.25
CA THR A 416 -25.16 13.05 0.74
C THR A 416 -24.27 14.16 0.17
N GLN A 417 -24.24 15.32 0.83
CA GLN A 417 -23.31 16.40 0.50
C GLN A 417 -22.01 16.26 1.28
N ILE A 418 -20.87 16.42 0.60
CA ILE A 418 -19.56 16.48 1.26
C ILE A 418 -19.14 17.95 1.31
N LEU A 419 -19.04 18.49 2.53
CA LEU A 419 -18.47 19.80 2.79
C LEU A 419 -16.96 19.66 2.97
N ASN A 420 -16.22 20.06 1.94
CA ASN A 420 -14.78 20.07 1.90
C ASN A 420 -14.31 21.47 1.47
N PHE A 421 -13.87 22.28 2.45
CA PHE A 421 -13.52 23.67 2.22
C PHE A 421 -12.13 23.83 1.59
N ASN A 422 -11.20 22.90 1.85
CA ASN A 422 -9.78 23.03 1.48
C ASN A 422 -9.38 22.25 0.21
N GLY A 423 -10.33 22.12 -0.72
CA GLY A 423 -10.08 21.60 -2.06
C GLY A 423 -9.72 20.10 -2.14
N PHE A 424 -9.41 19.63 -3.34
CA PHE A 424 -9.29 18.19 -3.63
C PHE A 424 -8.15 17.49 -2.87
N LEU A 425 -7.04 18.19 -2.55
CA LEU A 425 -5.95 17.61 -1.77
C LEU A 425 -6.39 17.24 -0.35
N ASN A 426 -7.24 18.07 0.27
CA ASN A 426 -7.79 17.79 1.58
C ASN A 426 -8.71 16.56 1.56
N LEU A 427 -9.55 16.41 0.53
CA LEU A 427 -10.35 15.20 0.33
C LEU A 427 -9.47 13.96 0.13
N TYR A 428 -8.40 14.07 -0.67
CA TYR A 428 -7.44 12.99 -0.87
C TYR A 428 -6.77 12.59 0.45
N GLY A 429 -6.31 13.57 1.25
CA GLY A 429 -5.72 13.35 2.56
C GLY A 429 -6.68 12.67 3.53
N TYR A 430 -7.92 13.15 3.60
CA TYR A 430 -8.98 12.55 4.42
C TYR A 430 -9.27 11.10 4.04
N VAL A 431 -9.42 10.82 2.74
CA VAL A 431 -9.65 9.46 2.25
C VAL A 431 -8.47 8.56 2.63
N LYS A 432 -7.24 9.04 2.46
CA LYS A 432 -6.03 8.27 2.77
C LYS A 432 -5.89 7.97 4.25
N ASP A 433 -6.12 8.95 5.11
CA ASP A 433 -6.08 8.80 6.58
C ASP A 433 -7.18 7.84 7.07
N ASN A 434 -8.38 7.95 6.48
CA ASN A 434 -9.50 7.07 6.77
C ASN A 434 -9.46 5.74 5.99
N ASN A 435 -8.27 5.14 5.85
CA ASN A 435 -8.09 3.80 5.25
C ASN A 435 -8.72 3.66 3.85
N TYR A 436 -8.57 4.67 3.01
CA TYR A 436 -9.15 4.78 1.68
C TYR A 436 -10.69 4.73 1.64
N SER A 437 -11.36 5.16 2.71
CA SER A 437 -12.81 5.37 2.75
C SER A 437 -13.18 6.85 2.69
N ILE A 438 -14.16 7.20 1.87
CA ILE A 438 -14.69 8.57 1.75
C ILE A 438 -15.74 8.90 2.83
N PHE A 439 -16.10 7.93 3.67
CA PHE A 439 -17.03 8.08 4.79
C PHE A 439 -16.53 7.28 5.99
N VAL A 440 -16.94 7.67 7.20
CA VAL A 440 -16.71 6.90 8.43
C VAL A 440 -17.97 6.08 8.70
N ASN A 441 -17.82 4.76 8.83
CA ASN A 441 -18.93 3.90 9.25
C ASN A 441 -19.09 3.95 10.77
N GLU A 442 -20.33 3.82 11.23
CA GLU A 442 -20.62 3.55 12.64
C GLU A 442 -20.02 2.20 13.07
N SER A 443 -19.72 2.06 14.37
CA SER A 443 -19.33 0.77 14.93
C SER A 443 -20.54 -0.16 15.11
N PHE A 444 -20.30 -1.49 15.22
CA PHE A 444 -21.35 -2.51 15.34
C PHE A 444 -22.26 -2.33 16.58
N ASP A 445 -21.75 -1.67 17.62
CA ASP A 445 -22.45 -1.45 18.89
C ASP A 445 -23.06 -0.04 19.01
N GLU A 446 -22.81 0.84 18.03
CA GLU A 446 -23.39 2.19 18.00
C GLU A 446 -24.84 2.21 17.51
N GLU A 447 -25.62 3.18 17.99
CA GLU A 447 -26.94 3.46 17.45
C GLU A 447 -26.81 4.04 16.04
N VAL A 448 -27.21 3.27 15.03
CA VAL A 448 -27.16 3.71 13.63
C VAL A 448 -28.44 4.44 13.26
N SER A 449 -28.30 5.59 12.61
CA SER A 449 -29.42 6.30 12.00
C SER A 449 -30.03 5.46 10.85
N THR A 450 -31.34 5.27 10.88
CA THR A 450 -32.06 4.72 9.71
C THR A 450 -32.25 5.75 8.61
N GLN A 451 -32.00 7.04 8.87
CA GLN A 451 -32.08 8.11 7.88
C GLN A 451 -30.74 8.26 7.12
N PRO A 452 -30.76 8.54 5.81
CA PRO A 452 -29.54 8.81 5.05
C PRO A 452 -28.85 10.09 5.58
N PHE A 453 -27.52 10.07 5.66
CA PHE A 453 -26.74 11.27 5.96
C PHE A 453 -26.95 12.30 4.86
N THR A 454 -27.44 13.47 5.23
CA THR A 454 -27.56 14.62 4.32
C THR A 454 -26.23 15.32 4.10
N MET A 455 -25.29 15.22 5.05
CA MET A 455 -24.05 15.99 5.04
C MET A 455 -22.90 15.30 5.77
N ILE A 456 -21.71 15.29 5.16
CA ILE A 456 -20.42 14.93 5.76
C ILE A 456 -19.56 16.20 5.78
N THR A 457 -19.00 16.56 6.93
CA THR A 457 -18.03 17.65 7.05
C THR A 457 -16.65 17.06 7.24
N ILE A 458 -15.71 17.44 6.36
CA ILE A 458 -14.32 17.03 6.43
C ILE A 458 -13.53 18.16 7.13
N GLY A 459 -12.62 17.80 8.04
CA GLY A 459 -11.67 18.73 8.64
C GLY A 459 -10.81 19.42 7.56
N SER A 460 -10.29 20.61 7.82
CA SER A 460 -9.56 21.41 6.84
C SER A 460 -8.05 21.15 6.81
N ASP A 461 -7.53 20.31 7.70
CA ASP A 461 -6.09 20.10 7.93
C ASP A 461 -5.50 18.85 7.26
N TYR A 462 -6.30 18.03 6.56
CA TYR A 462 -5.79 16.79 5.96
C TYR A 462 -4.80 17.04 4.82
N ASN A 463 -4.89 18.19 4.15
CA ASN A 463 -3.93 18.63 3.14
C ASN A 463 -2.52 18.80 3.72
N ALA A 464 -2.41 19.26 4.97
CA ALA A 464 -1.14 19.55 5.64
C ALA A 464 -0.29 18.28 5.78
N TYR A 465 -0.87 17.16 6.24
CA TYR A 465 -0.15 15.89 6.40
C TYR A 465 0.38 15.35 5.06
N ILE A 466 -0.34 15.59 3.96
CA ILE A 466 0.12 15.22 2.62
C ILE A 466 1.26 16.13 2.18
N ARG A 467 1.17 17.45 2.42
CA ARG A 467 2.24 18.41 2.12
C ARG A 467 3.52 18.08 2.89
N GLU A 468 3.42 17.77 4.18
CA GLU A 468 4.55 17.33 5.02
C GLU A 468 5.19 16.06 4.46
N LYS A 469 4.40 15.00 4.26
CA LYS A 469 4.90 13.72 3.76
C LYS A 469 5.64 13.91 2.44
N VAL A 470 5.04 14.64 1.49
CA VAL A 470 5.66 14.92 0.19
C VAL A 470 6.93 15.76 0.32
N ALA A 471 6.94 16.76 1.19
CA ALA A 471 8.13 17.58 1.43
C ALA A 471 9.30 16.77 2.04
N LEU A 472 9.01 15.84 2.96
CA LEU A 472 10.00 14.92 3.54
C LEU A 472 10.50 13.87 2.53
N ASP A 473 9.60 13.34 1.71
CA ASP A 473 9.88 12.31 0.71
C ASP A 473 10.62 12.87 -0.52
N THR A 474 10.51 14.17 -0.78
CA THR A 474 11.21 14.87 -1.87
C THR A 474 12.42 15.69 -1.41
N ASP A 475 12.62 15.89 -0.09
CA ASP A 475 13.62 16.76 0.55
C ASP A 475 14.81 17.15 -0.34
N TYR A 476 14.95 18.45 -0.56
CA TYR A 476 16.04 19.03 -1.35
C TYR A 476 17.22 19.42 -0.45
N ARG A 477 18.44 19.10 -0.92
CA ARG A 477 19.69 19.42 -0.23
C ARG A 477 20.74 19.97 -1.20
N GLU A 478 21.55 20.87 -0.67
CA GLU A 478 22.81 21.27 -1.29
C GLU A 478 23.88 20.23 -0.97
N VAL A 479 24.63 19.83 -1.99
CA VAL A 479 25.82 18.99 -1.85
C VAL A 479 26.91 19.52 -2.76
N ILE A 480 28.17 19.21 -2.44
CA ILE A 480 29.30 19.59 -3.29
C ILE A 480 29.64 18.43 -4.25
N ASP A 481 29.76 18.72 -5.53
CA ASP A 481 30.18 17.76 -6.54
C ASP A 481 31.71 17.54 -6.54
N ILE A 482 32.20 16.73 -7.48
CA ILE A 482 33.64 16.44 -7.61
C ILE A 482 34.47 17.65 -8.01
N ASP A 483 33.89 18.57 -8.78
CA ASP A 483 34.57 19.75 -9.30
C ASP A 483 34.51 20.93 -8.31
N GLY A 484 33.93 20.72 -7.13
CA GLY A 484 33.78 21.73 -6.09
C GLY A 484 32.58 22.65 -6.32
N LYS A 485 31.68 22.31 -7.25
CA LYS A 485 30.46 23.06 -7.54
C LYS A 485 29.33 22.58 -6.63
N THR A 486 28.53 23.52 -6.11
CA THR A 486 27.27 23.19 -5.42
C THR A 486 26.25 22.65 -6.42
N ILE A 487 25.66 21.51 -6.09
CA ILE A 487 24.58 20.88 -6.84
C ILE A 487 23.39 20.65 -5.90
N ILE A 488 22.19 20.86 -6.41
CA ILE A 488 20.95 20.50 -5.73
C ILE A 488 20.61 19.03 -6.01
N VAL A 489 20.40 18.29 -4.94
CA VAL A 489 19.93 16.90 -4.96
C VAL A 489 18.60 16.79 -4.23
N ARG A 490 17.80 15.79 -4.59
CA ARG A 490 16.52 15.47 -3.97
C ARG A 490 16.54 14.05 -3.43
N LYS A 491 15.74 13.75 -2.41
CA LYS A 491 15.65 12.39 -1.86
C LYS A 491 15.21 11.40 -2.95
N GLY A 492 15.94 10.27 -3.05
CA GLY A 492 15.78 9.31 -4.15
C GLY A 492 14.95 8.07 -3.81
N PHE A 493 14.93 7.66 -2.53
CA PHE A 493 14.42 6.35 -2.10
C PHE A 493 13.60 6.46 -0.81
N ALA A 494 12.49 7.19 -0.85
CA ALA A 494 11.67 7.46 0.34
C ALA A 494 10.76 6.28 0.76
N SER A 495 10.31 5.44 -0.18
CA SER A 495 9.39 4.32 0.12
C SER A 495 10.07 3.12 0.79
N SER A 496 9.35 2.49 1.73
CA SER A 496 9.70 1.19 2.33
C SER A 496 8.43 0.42 2.71
N PHE A 497 8.45 -0.91 2.59
CA PHE A 497 7.43 -1.78 3.17
C PHE A 497 7.64 -2.04 4.67
N PHE A 498 8.84 -1.74 5.17
CA PHE A 498 9.29 -2.07 6.51
C PHE A 498 9.37 -0.82 7.38
N SER A 499 9.36 -1.02 8.71
CA SER A 499 9.46 0.05 9.72
C SER A 499 10.73 0.91 9.58
N THR A 500 11.79 0.36 9.00
CA THR A 500 13.05 1.07 8.73
C THR A 500 13.35 1.13 7.23
N ASN A 501 13.85 2.27 6.75
CA ASN A 501 14.33 2.43 5.38
C ASN A 501 15.84 2.66 5.34
N ILE A 502 16.60 1.61 4.97
CA ILE A 502 18.07 1.65 4.89
C ILE A 502 18.56 2.68 3.86
N LYS A 503 17.77 2.96 2.82
CA LYS A 503 18.12 3.89 1.73
C LYS A 503 17.66 5.33 1.97
N TYR A 504 17.08 5.64 3.13
CA TYR A 504 16.44 6.94 3.39
C TYR A 504 17.37 8.16 3.23
N ASN A 505 18.68 7.97 3.47
CA ASN A 505 19.69 9.03 3.38
C ASN A 505 20.39 9.13 1.99
N LEU A 506 19.81 8.49 0.97
CA LEU A 506 20.30 8.56 -0.41
C LEU A 506 19.52 9.60 -1.22
N TYR A 507 20.27 10.48 -1.86
CA TYR A 507 19.78 11.58 -2.68
C TYR A 507 20.21 11.39 -4.13
N ILE A 508 19.47 11.97 -5.07
CA ILE A 508 19.73 11.92 -6.51
C ILE A 508 19.75 13.35 -7.08
N PRO A 509 20.61 13.64 -8.07
CA PRO A 509 20.61 14.95 -8.71
C PRO A 509 19.33 15.17 -9.52
N GLU A 510 18.85 16.41 -9.59
CA GLU A 510 17.68 16.73 -10.42
C GLU A 510 17.93 16.49 -11.91
N LYS A 511 19.15 16.74 -12.37
CA LYS A 511 19.59 16.51 -13.74
C LYS A 511 20.33 15.18 -13.80
N LEU A 512 19.70 14.17 -14.39
CA LEU A 512 20.29 12.86 -14.59
C LEU A 512 20.94 12.75 -15.98
N ASP A 513 22.14 12.20 -16.03
CA ASP A 513 22.72 11.69 -17.28
C ASP A 513 22.15 10.28 -17.54
N GLN A 514 21.48 10.11 -18.68
CA GLN A 514 20.91 8.83 -19.11
C GLN A 514 21.95 7.72 -19.30
N LYS A 515 23.25 8.04 -19.27
CA LYS A 515 24.36 7.10 -19.39
C LYS A 515 24.94 6.64 -18.05
N THR A 516 24.42 7.11 -16.92
CA THR A 516 24.96 6.75 -15.60
C THR A 516 23.88 6.58 -14.55
N PHE A 517 24.05 5.61 -13.66
CA PHE A 517 23.39 5.62 -12.37
C PHE A 517 24.22 6.44 -11.39
N ILE A 518 23.59 7.34 -10.65
CA ILE A 518 24.26 8.21 -9.69
C ILE A 518 23.36 8.49 -8.49
N THR A 519 23.92 8.43 -7.29
CA THR A 519 23.30 8.86 -6.04
C THR A 519 24.37 9.45 -5.12
N VAL A 520 23.98 10.23 -4.13
CA VAL A 520 24.86 10.72 -3.07
C VAL A 520 24.30 10.30 -1.72
N TYR A 521 25.17 9.73 -0.88
CA TYR A 521 24.85 9.47 0.51
C TYR A 521 25.13 10.72 1.33
N VAL A 522 24.13 11.19 2.09
CA VAL A 522 24.22 12.40 2.91
C VAL A 522 23.80 12.09 4.34
N ASN A 523 24.76 11.68 5.17
CA ASN A 523 24.57 11.48 6.61
C ASN A 523 25.91 11.45 7.35
N TYR A 524 25.89 11.58 8.68
CA TYR A 524 27.07 11.50 9.56
C TYR A 524 28.24 12.43 9.17
N GLY A 525 27.94 13.56 8.53
CA GLY A 525 28.94 14.51 8.04
C GLY A 525 29.69 14.07 6.77
N TYR A 526 29.18 13.06 6.05
CA TYR A 526 29.73 12.58 4.80
C TYR A 526 28.78 12.88 3.62
N GLU A 527 29.39 13.32 2.51
CA GLU A 527 28.77 13.48 1.19
C GLU A 527 29.57 12.64 0.20
N ILE A 528 29.14 11.40 -0.04
CA ILE A 528 29.84 10.44 -0.90
C ILE A 528 28.96 10.09 -2.09
N TRP A 529 29.42 10.46 -3.29
CA TRP A 529 28.76 10.13 -4.55
C TRP A 529 29.03 8.66 -4.92
N LEU A 530 28.00 7.90 -5.28
CA LEU A 530 28.09 6.57 -5.84
C LEU A 530 27.68 6.64 -7.31
N LYS A 531 28.58 6.20 -8.21
CA LYS A 531 28.37 6.30 -9.66
C LYS A 531 28.64 4.99 -10.36
N GLN A 532 27.78 4.62 -11.30
CA GLN A 532 27.99 3.50 -12.22
C GLN A 532 27.70 3.93 -13.66
N THR A 533 28.62 3.62 -14.59
CA THR A 533 28.37 3.85 -16.02
C THR A 533 27.44 2.77 -16.59
N ILE A 534 26.42 3.21 -17.34
CA ILE A 534 25.48 2.33 -18.03
C ILE A 534 26.06 1.98 -19.39
N ASN A 535 26.12 0.69 -19.67
CA ASN A 535 26.53 0.18 -20.98
C ASN A 535 25.31 -0.46 -21.68
N THR A 536 24.89 0.17 -22.77
CA THR A 536 23.72 -0.24 -23.57
C THR A 536 23.86 -1.60 -24.23
N LYS A 537 25.06 -2.20 -24.25
CA LYS A 537 25.29 -3.56 -24.73
C LYS A 537 24.74 -4.63 -23.78
N TYR A 538 24.49 -4.29 -22.53
CA TYR A 538 24.04 -5.22 -21.49
C TYR A 538 22.64 -4.87 -21.01
N ASP A 539 22.00 -5.83 -20.34
CA ASP A 539 20.68 -5.65 -19.78
C ASP A 539 20.64 -4.49 -18.76
N PHE A 540 19.68 -3.58 -18.95
CA PHE A 540 19.53 -2.40 -18.08
C PHE A 540 19.04 -2.80 -16.68
N ILE A 541 18.14 -3.79 -16.60
CA ILE A 541 17.54 -4.22 -15.33
C ILE A 541 18.63 -4.84 -14.44
N LEU A 542 19.46 -5.74 -14.98
CA LEU A 542 20.61 -6.29 -14.27
C LEU A 542 21.52 -5.19 -13.74
N GLN A 543 21.91 -4.24 -14.60
CA GLN A 543 22.78 -3.13 -14.21
C GLN A 543 22.18 -2.29 -13.08
N PHE A 544 20.88 -2.02 -13.15
CA PHE A 544 20.16 -1.27 -12.12
C PHE A 544 20.06 -2.05 -10.81
N LYS A 545 19.74 -3.35 -10.84
CA LYS A 545 19.64 -4.19 -9.62
C LYS A 545 20.98 -4.34 -8.91
N LEU A 546 22.09 -4.42 -9.65
CA LEU A 546 23.44 -4.41 -9.07
C LEU A 546 23.75 -3.08 -8.38
N PHE A 547 23.38 -1.96 -9.02
CA PHE A 547 23.52 -0.64 -8.41
C PHE A 547 22.66 -0.51 -7.14
N ASP A 548 21.39 -0.94 -7.21
CA ASP A 548 20.45 -0.87 -6.08
C ASP A 548 20.91 -1.73 -4.89
N ALA A 549 21.46 -2.92 -5.14
CA ALA A 549 22.08 -3.75 -4.11
C ALA A 549 23.29 -3.04 -3.47
N LEU A 550 24.18 -2.47 -4.29
CA LEU A 550 25.38 -1.78 -3.80
C LEU A 550 25.03 -0.58 -2.92
N ILE A 551 24.10 0.30 -3.34
CA ILE A 551 23.74 1.49 -2.55
C ILE A 551 22.99 1.12 -1.25
N THR A 552 22.25 0.01 -1.25
CA THR A 552 21.60 -0.53 -0.04
C THR A 552 22.64 -1.00 0.96
N TRP A 553 23.58 -1.84 0.52
CA TRP A 553 24.66 -2.34 1.37
C TRP A 553 25.61 -1.24 1.82
N PHE A 554 25.90 -0.27 0.96
CA PHE A 554 26.70 0.91 1.31
C PHE A 554 26.04 1.69 2.44
N SER A 555 24.73 1.94 2.37
CA SER A 555 24.01 2.68 3.41
C SER A 555 24.03 1.94 4.76
N LYS A 556 23.89 0.60 4.74
CA LYS A 556 24.03 -0.24 5.94
C LYS A 556 25.45 -0.24 6.49
N MET A 557 26.46 -0.33 5.61
CA MET A 557 27.87 -0.22 5.98
C MET A 557 28.16 1.11 6.67
N MET A 558 27.70 2.24 6.11
CA MET A 558 27.92 3.58 6.68
C MET A 558 27.35 3.70 8.10
N PHE A 559 26.16 3.13 8.35
CA PHE A 559 25.58 3.07 9.70
C PHE A 559 26.50 2.33 10.69
N ILE A 560 27.06 1.18 10.28
CA ILE A 560 27.94 0.36 11.13
C ILE A 560 29.30 1.03 11.33
N LEU A 561 29.90 1.63 10.30
CA LEU A 561 31.15 2.39 10.43
C LEU A 561 30.99 3.54 11.43
N ASN A 562 29.87 4.26 11.38
CA ASN A 562 29.55 5.31 12.34
C ASN A 562 29.38 4.76 13.77
N LYS A 563 28.68 3.63 13.95
CA LYS A 563 28.54 2.97 15.26
C LYS A 563 29.89 2.65 15.93
N TYR A 564 30.91 2.28 15.14
CA TYR A 564 32.26 2.02 15.64
C TYR A 564 33.21 3.23 15.59
N ASN A 565 32.71 4.42 15.23
CA ASN A 565 33.53 5.62 15.04
C ASN A 565 34.71 5.43 14.06
N ILE A 566 34.53 4.59 13.04
CA ILE A 566 35.55 4.39 11.99
C ILE A 566 35.51 5.59 11.05
N GLN A 567 36.59 6.36 11.03
CA GLN A 567 36.65 7.54 10.18
C GLN A 567 37.00 7.17 8.73
N ILE A 568 36.18 7.66 7.81
CA ILE A 568 36.47 7.68 6.38
C ILE A 568 37.24 8.95 6.06
N ASP A 569 38.18 8.88 5.12
CA ASP A 569 38.91 10.03 4.61
C ASP A 569 37.92 11.10 4.12
N LYS A 570 37.96 12.29 4.73
CA LYS A 570 37.08 13.42 4.37
C LYS A 570 37.31 13.92 2.94
N ASN A 571 38.45 13.57 2.32
CA ASN A 571 38.73 13.87 0.92
C ASN A 571 38.05 12.91 -0.05
N LEU A 572 37.53 11.75 0.39
CA LEU A 572 36.76 10.88 -0.49
C LEU A 572 35.43 11.56 -0.83
N LYS A 573 35.24 11.88 -2.11
CA LYS A 573 34.00 12.48 -2.63
C LYS A 573 33.20 11.54 -3.51
N MET A 574 33.84 10.58 -4.18
CA MET A 574 33.13 9.64 -5.05
C MET A 574 33.68 8.23 -4.96
N TRP A 575 32.76 7.27 -4.98
CA TRP A 575 32.99 5.88 -5.30
C TRP A 575 32.42 5.59 -6.70
N ASN A 576 33.31 5.37 -7.66
CA ASN A 576 32.97 5.06 -9.05
C ASN A 576 33.09 3.55 -9.27
N ILE A 577 32.03 2.94 -9.79
CA ILE A 577 31.88 1.50 -9.92
C ILE A 577 31.74 1.10 -11.38
N GLU A 578 32.55 0.13 -11.80
CA GLU A 578 32.47 -0.51 -13.11
C GLU A 578 32.27 -2.02 -12.94
N TYR A 579 31.27 -2.58 -13.63
CA TYR A 579 31.02 -4.02 -13.65
C TYR A 579 31.37 -4.61 -15.02
N THR A 580 32.16 -5.69 -15.01
CA THR A 580 32.33 -6.53 -16.20
C THR A 580 31.12 -7.44 -16.35
N LEU A 581 30.28 -7.18 -17.35
CA LEU A 581 29.02 -7.90 -17.59
C LEU A 581 29.06 -8.74 -18.88
N ILE A 582 28.04 -9.59 -19.06
CA ILE A 582 27.81 -10.38 -20.26
C ILE A 582 26.40 -10.16 -20.79
N GLN A 583 26.18 -10.43 -22.09
CA GLN A 583 24.89 -10.21 -22.73
C GLN A 583 23.84 -11.24 -22.33
N ASN A 584 24.25 -12.49 -22.11
CA ASN A 584 23.35 -13.57 -21.77
C ASN A 584 23.79 -14.22 -20.46
N ILE A 585 23.05 -13.97 -19.38
CA ILE A 585 23.32 -14.53 -18.05
C ILE A 585 23.28 -16.07 -18.08
N SER A 586 22.48 -16.68 -18.95
CA SER A 586 22.34 -18.13 -19.01
C SER A 586 23.60 -18.87 -19.49
N SER A 587 24.58 -18.16 -20.06
CA SER A 587 25.88 -18.75 -20.42
C SER A 587 26.89 -18.76 -19.27
N LEU A 588 26.53 -18.27 -18.07
CA LEU A 588 27.42 -18.36 -16.90
C LEU A 588 27.53 -19.79 -16.40
N GLU A 589 28.76 -20.23 -16.21
CA GLU A 589 29.08 -21.53 -15.62
C GLU A 589 29.46 -21.39 -14.15
N LYS A 590 28.95 -22.32 -13.32
CA LYS A 590 29.26 -22.44 -11.89
C LYS A 590 30.59 -23.16 -11.68
N ASN A 591 31.68 -22.59 -12.18
CA ASN A 591 33.04 -23.15 -12.16
C ASN A 591 34.06 -22.19 -11.52
N ILE A 592 33.83 -21.81 -10.27
CA ILE A 592 34.69 -20.87 -9.54
C ILE A 592 34.71 -21.17 -8.04
N ASN A 593 35.81 -20.85 -7.36
CA ASN A 593 35.89 -20.96 -5.91
C ASN A 593 35.44 -19.66 -5.21
N ASN A 594 35.08 -19.76 -3.93
CA ASN A 594 34.50 -18.66 -3.16
C ASN A 594 35.50 -17.50 -2.94
N MET A 595 36.80 -17.78 -2.84
CA MET A 595 37.82 -16.74 -2.64
C MET A 595 38.00 -15.86 -3.88
N ASP A 596 37.90 -16.43 -5.08
CA ASP A 596 37.99 -15.68 -6.34
C ASP A 596 36.76 -14.77 -6.55
N ILE A 597 35.60 -15.17 -6.02
CA ILE A 597 34.40 -14.31 -5.98
C ILE A 597 34.59 -13.18 -4.97
N PHE A 598 35.03 -13.50 -3.75
CA PHE A 598 35.19 -12.53 -2.68
C PHE A 598 36.26 -11.44 -2.99
N ASN A 599 37.26 -11.79 -3.81
CA ASN A 599 38.32 -10.88 -4.27
C ASN A 599 38.12 -10.44 -5.73
N SER A 600 36.89 -10.43 -6.24
CA SER A 600 36.58 -10.13 -7.64
C SER A 600 36.66 -8.65 -8.01
N PHE A 601 37.45 -7.84 -7.30
CA PHE A 601 37.52 -6.39 -7.48
C PHE A 601 38.96 -5.87 -7.53
N GLU A 602 39.13 -4.74 -8.22
CA GLU A 602 40.37 -3.96 -8.22
C GLU A 602 40.04 -2.51 -7.86
N ASN A 603 40.74 -1.98 -6.85
CA ASN A 603 40.58 -0.60 -6.40
C ASN A 603 41.74 0.27 -6.86
N THR A 604 41.41 1.46 -7.37
CA THR A 604 42.37 2.55 -7.63
C THR A 604 41.86 3.81 -6.94
N TYR A 605 42.59 4.33 -5.96
CA TYR A 605 42.23 5.58 -5.30
C TYR A 605 43.05 6.74 -5.86
N ASN A 606 42.37 7.63 -6.59
CA ASN A 606 42.90 8.88 -7.12
C ASN A 606 42.12 10.03 -6.46
N CYS A 607 42.55 10.45 -5.26
CA CYS A 607 41.89 11.49 -4.46
C CYS A 607 41.34 12.64 -5.34
N PRO A 608 40.03 12.96 -5.29
CA PRO A 608 39.03 12.51 -4.30
C PRO A 608 38.19 11.27 -4.69
N ILE A 609 38.62 10.50 -5.71
CA ILE A 609 37.84 9.42 -6.34
C ILE A 609 38.40 8.03 -5.99
N LEU A 610 37.52 7.12 -5.56
CA LEU A 610 37.78 5.68 -5.49
C LEU A 610 37.16 5.01 -6.72
N ASP A 611 37.99 4.50 -7.63
CA ASP A 611 37.55 3.68 -8.76
C ASP A 611 37.62 2.19 -8.38
N THR A 612 36.50 1.49 -8.47
CA THR A 612 36.41 0.05 -8.24
C THR A 612 35.91 -0.66 -9.49
N LYS A 613 36.68 -1.64 -9.97
CA LYS A 613 36.29 -2.50 -11.10
C LYS A 613 36.00 -3.91 -10.61
N PHE A 614 34.77 -4.38 -10.80
CA PHE A 614 34.38 -5.76 -10.54
C PHE A 614 34.52 -6.60 -11.81
N ASN A 615 35.24 -7.70 -11.72
CA ASN A 615 35.37 -8.65 -12.83
C ASN A 615 34.17 -9.62 -12.87
N ILE A 616 34.11 -10.46 -13.91
CA ILE A 616 32.97 -11.37 -14.16
C ILE A 616 32.72 -12.40 -13.04
N ASN A 617 33.72 -12.69 -12.21
CA ASN A 617 33.61 -13.66 -11.12
C ASN A 617 32.56 -13.24 -10.09
N MET A 618 32.37 -11.93 -9.89
CA MET A 618 31.34 -11.40 -9.02
C MET A 618 29.95 -11.91 -9.42
N LEU A 619 29.61 -11.92 -10.72
CA LEU A 619 28.31 -12.40 -11.18
C LEU A 619 28.13 -13.90 -10.93
N LYS A 620 29.22 -14.68 -11.00
CA LYS A 620 29.16 -16.13 -10.77
C LYS A 620 28.76 -16.47 -9.34
N GLY A 621 29.13 -15.64 -8.37
CA GLY A 621 28.75 -15.83 -6.98
C GLY A 621 27.24 -15.78 -6.72
N PHE A 622 26.46 -15.09 -7.57
CA PHE A 622 24.99 -15.06 -7.41
C PHE A 622 24.31 -16.42 -7.68
N MET A 623 25.02 -17.39 -8.28
CA MET A 623 24.57 -18.78 -8.47
C MET A 623 24.86 -19.70 -7.27
N PHE A 624 25.52 -19.20 -6.21
CA PHE A 624 25.76 -19.91 -4.96
C PHE A 624 24.73 -19.52 -3.90
N GLU A 625 24.57 -20.36 -2.88
CA GLU A 625 23.64 -20.10 -1.78
C GLU A 625 24.16 -18.95 -0.92
N GLU A 626 25.46 -18.95 -0.64
CA GLU A 626 26.16 -17.99 0.19
C GLU A 626 26.38 -16.65 -0.52
N ASN A 627 26.33 -15.56 0.24
CA ASN A 627 26.41 -14.20 -0.30
C ASN A 627 27.82 -13.67 -0.56
N TYR A 628 28.66 -14.39 -1.32
CA TYR A 628 30.03 -13.93 -1.59
C TYR A 628 30.09 -12.70 -2.51
N SER A 629 29.14 -12.56 -3.43
CA SER A 629 29.13 -11.46 -4.43
C SER A 629 28.86 -10.10 -3.80
N GLU A 630 27.85 -9.98 -2.94
CA GLU A 630 27.55 -8.68 -2.31
C GLU A 630 28.54 -8.39 -1.18
N GLN A 631 29.07 -9.42 -0.51
CA GLN A 631 30.22 -9.26 0.38
C GLN A 631 31.44 -8.70 -0.36
N SER A 632 31.73 -9.17 -1.58
CA SER A 632 32.79 -8.63 -2.43
C SER A 632 32.59 -7.13 -2.72
N MET A 633 31.34 -6.69 -2.96
CA MET A 633 31.03 -5.27 -3.17
C MET A 633 31.45 -4.40 -1.98
N ILE A 634 31.13 -4.83 -0.76
CA ILE A 634 31.45 -4.09 0.46
C ILE A 634 32.91 -4.26 0.88
N ASN A 635 33.46 -5.46 0.70
CA ASN A 635 34.87 -5.75 0.94
C ASN A 635 35.76 -4.83 0.09
N ALA A 636 35.35 -4.48 -1.13
CA ALA A 636 36.05 -3.49 -1.95
C ALA A 636 36.19 -2.14 -1.23
N PHE A 637 35.11 -1.61 -0.65
CA PHE A 637 35.19 -0.34 0.09
C PHE A 637 35.99 -0.45 1.40
N LEU A 638 35.82 -1.55 2.15
CA LEU A 638 36.56 -1.76 3.41
C LEU A 638 38.07 -1.90 3.18
N ASN A 639 38.50 -2.51 2.07
CA ASN A 639 39.91 -2.58 1.69
C ASN A 639 40.50 -1.19 1.38
N TYR A 640 39.70 -0.26 0.86
CA TYR A 640 40.14 1.12 0.65
C TYR A 640 40.48 1.81 1.99
N LEU A 641 39.77 1.51 3.07
CA LEU A 641 40.03 2.07 4.41
C LEU A 641 41.36 1.59 5.03
N LYS A 642 42.07 0.65 4.40
CA LYS A 642 43.35 0.06 4.87
C LYS A 642 43.27 -0.52 6.28
N LEU A 643 42.11 -1.05 6.64
CA LEU A 643 41.92 -1.80 7.89
C LEU A 643 42.68 -3.12 7.82
N ASP A 644 43.08 -3.66 8.97
CA ASP A 644 43.65 -5.00 9.02
C ASP A 644 42.56 -6.05 8.72
N LYS A 645 43.00 -7.23 8.28
CA LYS A 645 42.09 -8.30 7.85
C LYS A 645 41.11 -8.72 8.96
N GLN A 646 41.54 -8.75 10.22
CA GLN A 646 40.68 -9.15 11.33
C GLN A 646 39.58 -8.10 11.56
N SER A 647 39.89 -6.81 11.47
CA SER A 647 38.90 -5.73 11.54
C SER A 647 37.90 -5.79 10.38
N ILE A 648 38.36 -6.03 9.15
CA ILE A 648 37.47 -6.21 7.98
C ILE A 648 36.53 -7.40 8.20
N ASP A 649 37.06 -8.54 8.65
CA ASP A 649 36.26 -9.75 8.92
C ASP A 649 35.20 -9.51 10.00
N ILE A 650 35.49 -8.72 11.03
CA ILE A 650 34.53 -8.33 12.08
C ILE A 650 33.43 -7.44 11.49
N LEU A 651 33.80 -6.40 10.73
CA LEU A 651 32.84 -5.49 10.12
C LEU A 651 31.92 -6.20 9.12
N LEU A 652 32.48 -7.08 8.27
CA LEU A 652 31.68 -7.87 7.33
C LEU A 652 30.67 -8.75 8.06
N LYS A 653 31.03 -9.38 9.18
CA LYS A 653 30.08 -10.18 9.98
C LYS A 653 28.96 -9.36 10.59
N GLU A 654 29.18 -8.08 10.86
CA GLU A 654 28.14 -7.21 11.39
C GLU A 654 27.26 -6.60 10.29
N ILE A 655 27.85 -6.25 9.15
CA ILE A 655 27.10 -5.78 7.97
C ILE A 655 26.22 -6.91 7.44
N PHE A 656 26.81 -8.09 7.27
CA PHE A 656 26.18 -9.33 6.86
C PHE A 656 25.97 -10.24 8.09
N VAL A 657 24.92 -9.92 8.86
CA VAL A 657 24.55 -10.61 10.13
C VAL A 657 24.65 -12.13 10.02
N ASN A 658 24.30 -12.72 8.88
CA ASN A 658 24.64 -14.10 8.53
C ASN A 658 24.81 -14.28 7.01
N GLU A 659 25.28 -15.47 6.61
CA GLU A 659 25.57 -15.86 5.22
C GLU A 659 24.38 -15.81 4.25
N ASN A 660 23.14 -15.80 4.78
CA ASN A 660 21.91 -15.77 4.00
C ASN A 660 21.41 -14.34 3.70
N ALA A 661 21.94 -13.31 4.40
CA ALA A 661 21.54 -11.93 4.23
C ALA A 661 21.98 -11.42 2.85
N ARG A 662 21.05 -11.35 1.88
CA ARG A 662 21.34 -10.95 0.49
C ARG A 662 20.14 -10.35 -0.24
N LEU A 663 20.40 -9.49 -1.22
CA LEU A 663 19.37 -8.78 -2.00
C LEU A 663 19.16 -9.39 -3.40
N PHE A 664 20.19 -10.03 -3.97
CA PHE A 664 20.20 -10.45 -5.36
C PHE A 664 20.49 -11.95 -5.56
N HIS A 665 19.80 -12.60 -6.49
CA HIS A 665 19.85 -14.06 -6.73
C HIS A 665 19.83 -14.43 -8.22
N PHE A 666 20.60 -15.45 -8.62
CA PHE A 666 20.44 -16.15 -9.91
C PHE A 666 19.85 -17.54 -9.69
N PHE A 667 18.52 -17.60 -9.57
CA PHE A 667 17.79 -18.87 -9.45
C PHE A 667 17.67 -19.58 -10.80
N LYS A 668 17.50 -20.92 -10.73
CA LYS A 668 17.19 -21.74 -11.89
C LYS A 668 15.68 -21.76 -12.13
N ALA A 669 15.28 -21.69 -13.39
CA ALA A 669 13.88 -21.79 -13.78
C ALA A 669 13.38 -23.23 -13.58
N HIS A 670 12.36 -23.39 -12.75
CA HIS A 670 11.70 -24.64 -12.37
C HIS A 670 10.22 -24.68 -12.80
N LYS A 671 9.65 -23.52 -13.14
CA LYS A 671 8.25 -23.33 -13.56
C LYS A 671 8.18 -22.66 -14.93
N TYR A 672 7.12 -22.94 -15.68
CA TYR A 672 6.88 -22.40 -17.02
C TYR A 672 6.98 -20.87 -17.08
N ARG A 673 6.35 -20.17 -16.14
CA ARG A 673 6.38 -18.70 -16.07
C ARG A 673 7.77 -18.09 -15.87
N GLU A 674 8.73 -18.83 -15.31
CA GLU A 674 10.08 -18.34 -14.98
C GLU A 674 10.98 -18.24 -16.22
N HIS A 675 10.52 -18.76 -17.37
CA HIS A 675 11.18 -18.59 -18.66
C HIS A 675 10.82 -17.28 -19.37
N PHE A 676 9.95 -16.45 -18.79
CA PHE A 676 9.48 -15.19 -19.36
C PHE A 676 9.97 -13.98 -18.56
N ASP A 677 10.20 -12.85 -19.25
CA ASP A 677 10.56 -11.59 -18.60
C ASP A 677 9.32 -10.89 -18.00
N ILE A 678 8.96 -11.32 -16.78
CA ILE A 678 7.80 -10.81 -16.04
C ILE A 678 8.15 -10.32 -14.62
N LEU A 679 9.44 -10.16 -14.31
CA LEU A 679 9.89 -9.80 -12.95
C LEU A 679 9.29 -8.48 -12.47
N GLU A 680 9.36 -7.42 -13.30
CA GLU A 680 8.85 -6.08 -12.98
C GLU A 680 7.33 -5.94 -13.20
N LYS A 681 6.62 -6.98 -13.67
CA LYS A 681 5.17 -6.94 -13.87
C LYS A 681 4.44 -7.23 -12.56
N LYS A 682 3.55 -6.33 -12.15
CA LYS A 682 2.73 -6.48 -10.92
C LYS A 682 1.30 -6.90 -11.25
N PRO A 683 0.64 -7.67 -10.36
CA PRO A 683 -0.77 -7.97 -10.51
C PRO A 683 -1.63 -6.72 -10.27
N ILE A 684 -2.80 -6.71 -10.89
CA ILE A 684 -3.91 -5.81 -10.59
C ILE A 684 -4.59 -6.37 -9.34
N SER A 685 -4.30 -5.79 -8.18
CA SER A 685 -4.92 -6.16 -6.90
C SER A 685 -6.18 -5.34 -6.61
N ILE A 686 -6.99 -5.86 -5.70
CA ILE A 686 -8.16 -5.16 -5.15
C ILE A 686 -7.63 -3.99 -4.32
N HIS A 687 -7.99 -2.76 -4.70
CA HIS A 687 -7.64 -1.59 -3.90
C HIS A 687 -8.67 -1.42 -2.78
N GLN A 688 -8.25 -0.95 -1.61
CA GLN A 688 -9.14 -0.79 -0.46
C GLN A 688 -10.33 0.14 -0.75
N ILE A 689 -10.12 1.21 -1.52
CA ILE A 689 -11.20 2.09 -1.98
C ILE A 689 -12.27 1.36 -2.82
N ASP A 690 -11.89 0.37 -3.65
CA ASP A 690 -12.86 -0.41 -4.42
C ASP A 690 -13.78 -1.21 -3.49
N GLU A 691 -13.24 -1.74 -2.38
CA GLU A 691 -14.01 -2.46 -1.37
C GLU A 691 -15.03 -1.53 -0.68
N GLN A 692 -14.65 -0.28 -0.40
CA GLN A 692 -15.56 0.70 0.21
C GLN A 692 -16.65 1.17 -0.77
N ILE A 693 -16.29 1.42 -2.03
CA ILE A 693 -17.24 1.89 -3.05
C ILE A 693 -18.33 0.87 -3.35
N ILE A 694 -18.00 -0.43 -3.38
CA ILE A 694 -19.01 -1.47 -3.64
C ILE A 694 -20.04 -1.56 -2.51
N LYS A 695 -19.65 -1.25 -1.28
CA LYS A 695 -20.50 -1.30 -0.08
C LYS A 695 -21.48 -0.13 0.03
N LEU A 696 -21.21 0.99 -0.64
CA LEU A 696 -22.10 2.16 -0.65
C LEU A 696 -23.53 1.78 -1.08
N ASN A 697 -24.47 2.05 -0.17
CA ASN A 697 -25.90 1.79 -0.21
C ASN A 697 -26.28 0.31 -0.40
N LEU A 698 -25.32 -0.61 -0.22
CA LEU A 698 -25.50 -2.00 -0.61
C LEU A 698 -26.44 -2.74 0.35
N GLY A 699 -26.27 -2.58 1.66
CA GLY A 699 -27.10 -3.23 2.67
C GLY A 699 -28.56 -2.79 2.61
N TRP A 700 -28.82 -1.52 2.30
CA TRP A 700 -30.16 -0.95 2.11
C TRP A 700 -30.82 -1.38 0.78
N SER A 701 -30.06 -1.90 -0.18
CA SER A 701 -30.63 -2.39 -1.44
C SER A 701 -31.57 -3.61 -1.27
N CYS A 702 -31.52 -4.27 -0.12
CA CYS A 702 -32.27 -5.50 0.19
C CYS A 702 -33.24 -5.34 1.37
N ARG A 703 -33.35 -4.15 1.95
CA ARG A 703 -34.16 -3.89 3.14
C ARG A 703 -34.59 -2.43 3.17
N ASP A 704 -35.87 -2.17 3.38
CA ASP A 704 -36.37 -0.81 3.52
C ASP A 704 -35.94 -0.21 4.87
N ARG A 705 -35.56 1.07 4.85
CA ARG A 705 -35.10 1.80 6.06
C ARG A 705 -36.17 1.83 7.16
N GLU A 706 -37.45 1.76 6.79
CA GLU A 706 -38.59 1.70 7.72
C GLU A 706 -38.63 0.40 8.54
N GLU A 707 -38.05 -0.68 8.04
CA GLU A 707 -37.94 -1.95 8.77
C GLU A 707 -36.83 -1.94 9.83
N GLY A 708 -36.06 -0.85 9.92
CA GLY A 708 -34.92 -0.72 10.81
C GLY A 708 -33.62 -1.31 10.25
N ASN A 709 -32.51 -0.98 10.89
CA ASN A 709 -31.15 -1.32 10.48
C ASN A 709 -30.64 -2.69 10.99
N ILE A 710 -31.42 -3.39 11.81
CA ILE A 710 -31.00 -4.63 12.48
C ILE A 710 -31.73 -5.84 11.86
N VAL A 711 -30.96 -6.89 11.55
CA VAL A 711 -31.47 -8.22 11.15
C VAL A 711 -30.96 -9.25 12.16
N GLU A 712 -31.89 -9.99 12.79
CA GLU A 712 -31.57 -10.93 13.86
C GLU A 712 -32.16 -12.33 13.63
N GLY A 713 -31.44 -13.33 14.13
CA GLY A 713 -31.77 -14.75 14.02
C GLY A 713 -31.15 -15.41 12.79
N ILE A 714 -30.80 -16.69 12.91
CA ILE A 714 -30.04 -17.43 11.88
C ILE A 714 -30.79 -17.43 10.54
N ASP A 715 -32.09 -17.74 10.54
CA ASP A 715 -32.90 -17.83 9.31
C ASP A 715 -33.05 -16.46 8.62
N ASN A 716 -33.29 -15.39 9.38
CA ASN A 716 -33.45 -14.04 8.83
C ASN A 716 -32.13 -13.49 8.29
N CYS A 717 -31.03 -13.63 9.05
CA CYS A 717 -29.70 -13.20 8.63
C CYS A 717 -29.26 -13.93 7.36
N THR A 718 -29.39 -15.26 7.33
CA THR A 718 -29.00 -16.04 6.14
C THR A 718 -29.88 -15.72 4.93
N LYS A 719 -31.18 -15.49 5.12
CA LYS A 719 -32.07 -15.03 4.04
C LYS A 719 -31.67 -13.66 3.50
N TYR A 720 -31.39 -12.70 4.38
CA TYR A 720 -30.93 -11.36 4.00
C TYR A 720 -29.62 -11.40 3.22
N LEU A 721 -28.61 -12.14 3.71
CA LEU A 721 -27.32 -12.31 3.03
C LEU A 721 -27.46 -13.00 1.66
N ASN A 722 -28.40 -13.93 1.51
CA ASN A 722 -28.69 -14.54 0.21
C ASN A 722 -29.33 -13.54 -0.77
N SER A 723 -30.27 -12.71 -0.32
CA SER A 723 -30.85 -11.64 -1.16
C SER A 723 -29.77 -10.64 -1.60
N LEU A 724 -28.87 -10.29 -0.69
CA LEU A 724 -27.74 -9.43 -0.99
C LEU A 724 -26.76 -10.04 -2.00
N MET A 725 -26.46 -11.34 -1.85
CA MET A 725 -25.65 -12.09 -2.81
C MET A 725 -26.25 -12.01 -4.22
N GLU A 726 -27.57 -12.08 -4.35
CA GLU A 726 -28.25 -11.93 -5.65
C GLU A 726 -28.09 -10.52 -6.22
N VAL A 727 -28.13 -9.46 -5.39
CA VAL A 727 -27.88 -8.08 -5.84
C VAL A 727 -26.45 -7.92 -6.34
N VAL A 728 -25.46 -8.39 -5.58
CA VAL A 728 -24.05 -8.35 -5.97
C VAL A 728 -23.81 -9.14 -7.26
N TRP A 729 -24.37 -10.34 -7.36
CA TRP A 729 -24.28 -11.16 -8.57
C TRP A 729 -24.90 -10.48 -9.79
N LYS A 730 -26.10 -9.89 -9.67
CA LYS A 730 -26.74 -9.14 -10.77
C LYS A 730 -25.89 -7.96 -11.24
N ASN A 731 -25.27 -7.24 -10.31
CA ASN A 731 -24.36 -6.14 -10.64
C ASN A 731 -23.16 -6.67 -11.44
N LEU A 732 -22.48 -7.69 -10.92
CA LEU A 732 -21.33 -8.33 -11.59
C LEU A 732 -21.71 -8.87 -12.97
N GLN A 733 -22.84 -9.59 -13.09
CA GLN A 733 -23.35 -10.11 -14.35
C GLN A 733 -23.62 -8.99 -15.37
N SER A 734 -24.18 -7.85 -14.94
CA SER A 734 -24.43 -6.73 -15.84
C SER A 734 -23.14 -6.14 -16.43
N LYS A 735 -22.07 -6.10 -15.64
CA LYS A 735 -20.74 -5.64 -16.05
C LYS A 735 -20.06 -6.63 -16.99
N LEU A 736 -20.13 -7.94 -16.70
CA LEU A 736 -19.57 -8.96 -17.58
C LEU A 736 -20.21 -8.95 -18.97
N LYS A 737 -21.54 -8.77 -19.05
CA LYS A 737 -22.29 -8.78 -20.32
C LYS A 737 -21.81 -7.77 -21.35
N ILE A 738 -21.24 -6.64 -20.93
CA ILE A 738 -20.73 -5.61 -21.86
C ILE A 738 -19.25 -5.78 -22.20
N ILE A 739 -18.53 -6.72 -21.57
CA ILE A 739 -17.09 -6.93 -21.75
C ILE A 739 -16.83 -8.04 -22.77
N GLU A 740 -15.76 -7.87 -23.55
CA GLU A 740 -15.25 -8.89 -24.47
C GLU A 740 -14.61 -10.05 -23.69
N ARG A 741 -15.10 -11.26 -23.94
CA ARG A 741 -14.80 -12.48 -23.20
C ARG A 741 -13.33 -12.87 -23.26
N GLU A 742 -12.71 -12.87 -24.44
CA GLU A 742 -11.34 -13.35 -24.63
C GLU A 742 -10.31 -12.42 -23.96
N ASP A 743 -10.42 -11.10 -24.16
CA ASP A 743 -9.59 -10.05 -23.56
C ASP A 743 -9.64 -10.13 -22.03
N LEU A 744 -10.84 -10.27 -21.46
CA LEU A 744 -11.00 -10.39 -20.01
C LEU A 744 -10.36 -11.66 -19.47
N ILE A 745 -10.67 -12.83 -20.03
CA ILE A 745 -10.15 -14.10 -19.52
C ILE A 745 -8.62 -14.15 -19.64
N LYS A 746 -8.03 -13.73 -20.76
CA LYS A 746 -6.57 -13.66 -20.92
C LYS A 746 -5.94 -12.76 -19.87
N ARG A 747 -6.48 -11.55 -19.66
CA ARG A 747 -5.94 -10.61 -18.67
C ARG A 747 -6.04 -11.15 -17.23
N LEU A 748 -7.13 -11.83 -16.88
CA LEU A 748 -7.30 -12.45 -15.56
C LEU A 748 -6.37 -13.64 -15.34
N LEU A 749 -6.13 -14.48 -16.35
CA LEU A 749 -5.15 -15.58 -16.25
C LEU A 749 -3.72 -15.06 -16.11
N VAL A 750 -3.35 -14.01 -16.85
CA VAL A 750 -2.07 -13.32 -16.66
C VAL A 750 -1.99 -12.69 -15.26
N ASN A 751 -3.08 -12.08 -14.77
CA ASN A 751 -3.14 -11.52 -13.43
C ASN A 751 -2.96 -12.59 -12.33
N TYR A 752 -3.55 -13.77 -12.53
CA TYR A 752 -3.36 -14.94 -11.68
C TYR A 752 -1.89 -15.37 -11.65
N ILE A 753 -1.23 -15.46 -12.81
CA ILE A 753 0.20 -15.82 -12.90
C ILE A 753 1.06 -14.77 -12.18
N TYR A 754 0.80 -13.47 -12.36
CA TYR A 754 1.54 -12.42 -11.67
C TYR A 754 1.34 -12.47 -10.16
N SER A 755 0.12 -12.74 -9.69
CA SER A 755 -0.16 -12.91 -8.26
C SER A 755 0.59 -14.12 -7.69
N ASP A 756 0.63 -15.23 -8.42
CA ASP A 756 1.34 -16.44 -7.99
C ASP A 756 2.86 -16.25 -7.97
N LYS A 757 3.40 -15.56 -8.97
CA LYS A 757 4.80 -15.15 -9.04
C LYS A 757 5.19 -14.30 -7.82
N GLU A 758 4.40 -13.31 -7.43
CA GLU A 758 4.72 -12.46 -6.27
C GLU A 758 4.70 -13.23 -4.94
N LYS A 759 3.76 -14.17 -4.75
CA LYS A 759 3.77 -15.05 -3.56
C LYS A 759 5.02 -15.93 -3.50
N ASP A 760 5.41 -16.51 -4.64
CA ASP A 760 6.62 -17.31 -4.75
C ASP A 760 7.87 -16.47 -4.43
N ILE A 761 7.96 -15.24 -4.92
CA ILE A 761 9.07 -14.35 -4.61
C ILE A 761 9.16 -14.12 -3.10
N TRP A 762 8.04 -13.82 -2.43
CA TRP A 762 8.01 -13.67 -0.97
C TRP A 762 8.45 -14.93 -0.25
N GLY A 763 7.98 -16.11 -0.66
CA GLY A 763 8.36 -17.39 -0.05
C GLY A 763 9.84 -17.73 -0.26
N VAL A 764 10.31 -17.70 -1.51
CA VAL A 764 11.68 -18.07 -1.89
C VAL A 764 12.72 -17.11 -1.31
N THR A 765 12.41 -15.83 -1.23
CA THR A 765 13.34 -14.83 -0.66
C THR A 765 13.20 -14.68 0.85
N PHE A 766 12.26 -15.37 1.50
CA PHE A 766 11.97 -15.19 2.93
C PHE A 766 13.19 -15.44 3.81
N LYS A 767 13.94 -16.53 3.56
CA LYS A 767 15.20 -16.83 4.28
C LYS A 767 16.20 -15.68 4.23
N SER A 768 16.33 -15.03 3.07
CA SER A 768 17.23 -13.88 2.88
C SER A 768 16.70 -12.64 3.59
N ASN A 769 15.41 -12.34 3.47
CA ASN A 769 14.79 -11.21 4.17
C ASN A 769 14.89 -11.37 5.70
N LEU A 770 14.69 -12.58 6.23
CA LEU A 770 14.81 -12.88 7.67
C LEU A 770 16.23 -12.63 8.20
N ALA A 771 17.24 -12.74 7.34
CA ALA A 771 18.62 -12.43 7.67
C ALA A 771 18.97 -10.94 7.48
N LEU A 772 18.24 -10.21 6.63
CA LEU A 772 18.46 -8.78 6.35
C LEU A 772 17.87 -7.86 7.42
N HIS A 773 16.68 -8.21 7.94
CA HIS A 773 15.89 -7.36 8.83
C HIS A 773 16.07 -7.74 10.31
N GLU A 774 16.27 -6.72 11.15
CA GLU A 774 16.36 -6.91 12.61
C GLU A 774 14.98 -7.15 13.23
N ASP A 775 13.96 -6.41 12.79
CA ASP A 775 12.57 -6.55 13.22
C ASP A 775 11.88 -7.71 12.47
N LYS A 776 12.04 -8.91 13.02
CA LYS A 776 11.47 -10.14 12.45
C LYS A 776 9.94 -10.13 12.49
N GLU A 777 9.33 -9.56 13.53
CA GLU A 777 7.87 -9.50 13.64
C GLU A 777 7.25 -8.63 12.55
N ASN A 778 7.85 -7.46 12.28
CA ASN A 778 7.44 -6.60 11.17
C ASN A 778 7.60 -7.34 9.82
N LEU A 779 8.71 -8.06 9.62
CA LEU A 779 8.92 -8.84 8.40
C LEU A 779 7.82 -9.89 8.20
N TYR A 780 7.51 -10.72 9.21
CA TYR A 780 6.43 -11.72 9.10
C TYR A 780 5.09 -11.04 8.81
N LYS A 781 4.77 -9.94 9.51
CA LYS A 781 3.52 -9.19 9.29
C LYS A 781 3.42 -8.67 7.86
N VAL A 782 4.47 -8.05 7.34
CA VAL A 782 4.53 -7.52 5.95
C VAL A 782 4.39 -8.65 4.93
N ALA A 783 5.17 -9.73 5.08
CA ALA A 783 5.14 -10.86 4.16
C ALA A 783 3.76 -11.56 4.13
N ILE A 784 3.18 -11.81 5.31
CA ILE A 784 1.86 -12.46 5.44
C ILE A 784 0.76 -11.56 4.86
N ASN A 785 0.81 -10.25 5.11
CA ASN A 785 -0.15 -9.30 4.53
C ASN A 785 -0.06 -9.29 2.99
N LYS A 786 1.16 -9.26 2.43
CA LYS A 786 1.34 -9.30 0.97
C LYS A 786 0.91 -10.62 0.34
N ILE A 787 1.25 -11.75 0.96
CA ILE A 787 0.78 -13.07 0.52
C ILE A 787 -0.76 -13.14 0.55
N SER A 788 -1.38 -12.56 1.57
CA SER A 788 -2.85 -12.50 1.70
C SER A 788 -3.49 -11.65 0.59
N GLU A 789 -2.93 -10.47 0.28
CA GLU A 789 -3.35 -9.60 -0.84
C GLU A 789 -3.31 -10.36 -2.19
N TYR A 790 -2.22 -11.08 -2.45
CA TYR A 790 -2.06 -11.86 -3.68
C TYR A 790 -2.94 -13.12 -3.71
N ASN A 791 -3.22 -13.73 -2.56
CA ASN A 791 -4.16 -14.83 -2.46
C ASN A 791 -5.59 -14.38 -2.78
N ALA A 792 -6.02 -13.24 -2.25
CA ALA A 792 -7.31 -12.63 -2.58
C ALA A 792 -7.40 -12.33 -4.09
N THR A 793 -6.36 -11.69 -4.64
CA THR A 793 -6.29 -11.36 -6.07
C THR A 793 -6.34 -12.60 -6.96
N SER A 794 -5.58 -13.64 -6.62
CA SER A 794 -5.56 -14.93 -7.33
C SER A 794 -6.90 -15.66 -7.27
N LEU A 795 -7.53 -15.69 -6.09
CA LEU A 795 -8.85 -16.29 -5.89
C LEU A 795 -9.91 -15.57 -6.73
N SER A 796 -10.03 -14.25 -6.57
CA SER A 796 -11.00 -13.44 -7.30
C SER A 796 -10.78 -13.51 -8.80
N SER A 797 -9.52 -13.52 -9.28
CA SER A 797 -9.24 -13.66 -10.72
C SER A 797 -9.81 -14.96 -11.27
N ARG A 798 -9.66 -16.06 -10.52
CA ARG A 798 -10.21 -17.36 -10.92
C ARG A 798 -11.74 -17.40 -10.90
N LEU A 799 -12.36 -16.80 -9.88
CA LEU A 799 -13.82 -16.71 -9.79
C LEU A 799 -14.40 -15.89 -10.95
N VAL A 800 -13.80 -14.74 -11.28
CA VAL A 800 -14.25 -13.91 -12.39
C VAL A 800 -14.07 -14.62 -13.72
N VAL A 801 -12.98 -15.39 -13.92
CA VAL A 801 -12.83 -16.24 -15.13
C VAL A 801 -14.01 -17.21 -15.26
N GLU A 802 -14.35 -17.93 -14.20
CA GLU A 802 -15.47 -18.89 -14.21
C GLU A 802 -16.81 -18.24 -14.58
N MET A 803 -17.04 -17.02 -14.10
CA MET A 803 -18.23 -16.22 -14.43
C MET A 803 -18.18 -15.70 -15.89
N ALA A 804 -17.03 -15.14 -16.31
CA ALA A 804 -16.84 -14.52 -17.61
C ALA A 804 -17.03 -15.49 -18.78
N ILE A 805 -16.62 -16.75 -18.62
CA ILE A 805 -16.80 -17.80 -19.63
C ILE A 805 -18.29 -17.97 -20.02
N CYS A 806 -19.20 -17.72 -19.08
CA CYS A 806 -20.64 -17.87 -19.30
C CYS A 806 -21.32 -16.54 -19.65
N GLU A 807 -20.92 -15.45 -18.99
CA GLU A 807 -21.68 -14.20 -19.00
C GLU A 807 -21.15 -13.12 -19.96
N CYS A 808 -19.88 -13.17 -20.35
CA CYS A 808 -19.30 -12.13 -21.21
C CYS A 808 -19.78 -12.22 -22.65
N SER A 809 -19.75 -11.07 -23.34
CA SER A 809 -20.04 -10.99 -24.77
C SER A 809 -18.91 -11.61 -25.60
N VAL A 810 -19.29 -12.30 -26.66
CA VAL A 810 -18.36 -12.90 -27.63
C VAL A 810 -18.31 -12.01 -28.87
N ASN A 811 -17.12 -11.59 -29.28
CA ASN A 811 -16.88 -10.80 -30.50
C ASN A 811 -17.58 -9.43 -30.61
N CYS A 812 -18.32 -8.99 -29.58
CA CYS A 812 -19.07 -7.71 -29.60
C CYS A 812 -19.00 -6.89 -28.30
N GLY A 813 -18.19 -7.31 -27.33
CA GLY A 813 -18.00 -6.60 -26.06
C GLY A 813 -16.96 -5.48 -26.14
N LYS A 814 -16.94 -4.61 -25.12
CA LYS A 814 -15.88 -3.62 -24.94
C LYS A 814 -14.60 -4.27 -24.44
N SER A 815 -13.45 -3.72 -24.85
CA SER A 815 -12.18 -4.10 -24.24
C SER A 815 -12.15 -3.73 -22.76
N VAL A 816 -11.54 -4.57 -21.94
CA VAL A 816 -11.54 -4.41 -20.49
C VAL A 816 -10.40 -3.49 -20.03
N SER A 817 -10.68 -2.61 -19.07
CA SER A 817 -9.74 -1.70 -18.41
C SER A 817 -9.11 -2.31 -17.13
N ASN A 818 -8.12 -1.67 -16.50
CA ASN A 818 -7.65 -2.08 -15.17
C ASN A 818 -8.74 -1.82 -14.11
N LEU A 819 -9.42 -0.68 -14.16
CA LEU A 819 -10.53 -0.34 -13.25
C LEU A 819 -11.68 -1.36 -13.33
N ASP A 820 -12.05 -1.83 -14.52
CA ASP A 820 -13.03 -2.90 -14.68
C ASP A 820 -12.59 -4.19 -13.96
N ILE A 821 -11.30 -4.57 -14.09
CA ILE A 821 -10.77 -5.75 -13.42
C ILE A 821 -10.82 -5.55 -11.90
N GLN A 822 -10.34 -4.42 -11.37
CA GLN A 822 -10.34 -4.14 -9.92
C GLN A 822 -11.76 -4.24 -9.34
N GLU A 823 -12.76 -3.66 -10.03
CA GLU A 823 -14.15 -3.74 -9.61
C GLU A 823 -14.70 -5.17 -9.64
N LEU A 824 -14.44 -5.93 -10.72
CA LEU A 824 -14.88 -7.32 -10.84
C LEU A 824 -14.24 -8.21 -9.76
N LEU A 825 -12.95 -7.99 -9.47
CA LEU A 825 -12.25 -8.72 -8.41
C LEU A 825 -12.81 -8.38 -7.03
N SER A 826 -13.12 -7.10 -6.77
CA SER A 826 -13.73 -6.63 -5.52
C SER A 826 -15.11 -7.26 -5.32
N LEU A 827 -15.98 -7.21 -6.33
CA LEU A 827 -17.31 -7.84 -6.30
C LEU A 827 -17.21 -9.37 -6.07
N ALA A 828 -16.31 -10.06 -6.77
CA ALA A 828 -16.11 -11.50 -6.59
C ALA A 828 -15.57 -11.87 -5.19
N SER A 829 -14.66 -11.04 -4.66
CA SER A 829 -14.14 -11.16 -3.29
C SER A 829 -15.26 -10.97 -2.26
N PHE A 830 -16.11 -9.97 -2.47
CA PHE A 830 -17.24 -9.68 -1.61
C PHE A 830 -18.31 -10.77 -1.65
N MET A 831 -18.58 -11.38 -2.81
CA MET A 831 -19.42 -12.58 -2.91
C MET A 831 -18.83 -13.75 -2.11
N HIS A 832 -17.51 -13.94 -2.14
CA HIS A 832 -16.86 -14.96 -1.32
C HIS A 832 -17.04 -14.67 0.18
N LEU A 833 -16.87 -13.42 0.60
CA LEU A 833 -17.03 -12.96 1.99
C LEU A 833 -18.46 -13.17 2.51
N ILE A 834 -19.48 -12.67 1.82
CA ILE A 834 -20.89 -12.82 2.25
C ILE A 834 -21.30 -14.28 2.33
N GLY A 835 -20.87 -15.09 1.36
CA GLY A 835 -21.12 -16.52 1.38
C GLY A 835 -20.51 -17.18 2.63
N GLY A 836 -19.27 -16.82 2.95
CA GLY A 836 -18.58 -17.24 4.18
C GLY A 836 -19.30 -16.79 5.46
N LEU A 837 -19.74 -15.53 5.52
CA LEU A 837 -20.49 -14.96 6.64
C LEU A 837 -21.82 -15.69 6.87
N SER A 838 -22.57 -15.97 5.80
CA SER A 838 -23.82 -16.73 5.86
C SER A 838 -23.60 -18.13 6.45
N GLU A 839 -22.50 -18.80 6.07
CA GLU A 839 -22.14 -20.09 6.65
C GLU A 839 -21.65 -19.99 8.11
N ALA A 840 -20.87 -18.96 8.43
CA ALA A 840 -20.38 -18.73 9.79
C ALA A 840 -21.52 -18.48 10.78
N ILE A 841 -22.55 -17.71 10.39
CA ILE A 841 -23.78 -17.52 11.17
C ILE A 841 -24.54 -18.84 11.29
N LYS A 842 -24.70 -19.58 10.18
CA LYS A 842 -25.39 -20.88 10.18
C LYS A 842 -24.72 -21.92 11.08
N TYR A 843 -23.39 -21.89 11.18
CA TYR A 843 -22.60 -22.76 12.04
C TYR A 843 -22.34 -22.13 13.42
N GLU A 844 -23.05 -21.06 13.78
CA GLU A 844 -22.99 -20.41 15.11
C GLU A 844 -21.56 -19.99 15.52
N ALA A 845 -20.71 -19.68 14.54
CA ALA A 845 -19.37 -19.14 14.79
C ALA A 845 -19.39 -17.60 14.92
N ILE A 846 -20.37 -16.94 14.31
CA ILE A 846 -20.65 -15.52 14.44
C ILE A 846 -22.08 -15.36 14.97
N ASN A 847 -22.29 -14.41 15.87
CA ASN A 847 -23.63 -14.13 16.39
C ASN A 847 -24.60 -13.76 15.24
N PRO A 848 -25.83 -14.29 15.24
CA PRO A 848 -26.81 -14.07 14.17
C PRO A 848 -27.46 -12.69 14.29
N ARG A 849 -26.66 -11.63 14.25
CA ARG A 849 -27.06 -10.22 14.29
C ARG A 849 -26.24 -9.46 13.25
N ILE A 850 -26.94 -8.84 12.31
CA ILE A 850 -26.38 -7.98 11.28
C ILE A 850 -26.91 -6.57 11.49
N VAL A 851 -26.02 -5.59 11.42
CA VAL A 851 -26.36 -4.16 11.51
C VAL A 851 -25.99 -3.51 10.19
N ILE A 852 -26.92 -2.77 9.58
CA ILE A 852 -26.68 -2.01 8.35
C ILE A 852 -26.26 -0.59 8.75
N SER A 853 -25.09 -0.12 8.30
CA SER A 853 -24.59 1.24 8.58
C SER A 853 -25.42 2.29 7.85
N SER A 854 -25.32 3.57 8.22
CA SER A 854 -26.10 4.62 7.57
C SER A 854 -25.83 4.72 6.06
N PHE A 855 -24.58 4.46 5.65
CA PHE A 855 -24.13 4.42 4.26
C PHE A 855 -24.34 3.05 3.59
N GLY A 856 -24.86 2.06 4.31
CA GLY A 856 -25.24 0.76 3.76
C GLY A 856 -24.13 -0.30 3.77
N ASP A 857 -23.05 -0.11 4.52
CA ASP A 857 -22.16 -1.24 4.82
C ASP A 857 -22.87 -2.21 5.78
N ILE A 858 -22.39 -3.46 5.80
CA ILE A 858 -22.97 -4.53 6.61
C ILE A 858 -21.98 -4.87 7.71
N LEU A 859 -22.37 -4.51 8.92
CA LEU A 859 -21.60 -4.70 10.14
C LEU A 859 -22.05 -5.99 10.83
N PHE A 860 -21.07 -6.73 11.33
CA PHE A 860 -21.26 -7.95 12.10
C PHE A 860 -20.13 -8.07 13.13
N GLU A 861 -20.34 -8.90 14.15
CA GLU A 861 -19.36 -9.13 15.21
C GLU A 861 -18.01 -9.64 14.67
N GLN A 862 -16.92 -8.95 15.02
CA GLN A 862 -15.58 -9.26 14.52
C GLN A 862 -14.77 -10.22 15.40
N SER A 863 -15.28 -10.61 16.58
CA SER A 863 -14.55 -11.47 17.54
C SER A 863 -14.05 -12.77 16.91
N PHE A 864 -14.88 -13.41 16.09
CA PHE A 864 -14.51 -14.61 15.33
C PHE A 864 -13.34 -14.36 14.37
N ASN A 865 -13.33 -13.21 13.68
CA ASN A 865 -12.26 -12.84 12.77
C ASN A 865 -10.96 -12.55 13.54
N GLU A 866 -11.02 -11.73 14.58
CA GLU A 866 -9.84 -11.28 15.33
C GLU A 866 -9.23 -12.38 16.22
N MET A 867 -10.07 -13.12 16.95
CA MET A 867 -9.62 -14.10 17.94
C MET A 867 -9.25 -15.44 17.32
N ILE A 868 -9.87 -15.82 16.19
CA ILE A 868 -9.68 -17.13 15.58
C ILE A 868 -9.06 -17.01 14.18
N MET A 869 -9.73 -16.36 13.22
CA MET A 869 -9.27 -16.38 11.82
C MET A 869 -7.89 -15.74 11.63
N HIS A 870 -7.68 -14.54 12.18
CA HIS A 870 -6.42 -13.80 12.02
C HIS A 870 -5.25 -14.53 12.68
N LYS A 871 -5.45 -15.05 13.91
CA LYS A 871 -4.41 -15.81 14.63
C LYS A 871 -4.07 -17.12 13.93
N PHE A 872 -5.09 -17.89 13.56
CA PHE A 872 -4.91 -19.16 12.86
C PHE A 872 -4.24 -18.94 11.48
N GLY A 873 -4.70 -17.93 10.73
CA GLY A 873 -4.12 -17.55 9.44
C GLY A 873 -2.67 -17.09 9.56
N TYR A 874 -2.35 -16.28 10.58
CA TYR A 874 -0.99 -15.81 10.82
C TYR A 874 -0.03 -16.97 11.12
N ILE A 875 -0.36 -17.82 12.10
CA ILE A 875 0.50 -18.96 12.50
C ILE A 875 0.67 -19.95 11.35
N THR A 876 -0.40 -20.18 10.57
CA THR A 876 -0.34 -21.06 9.40
C THR A 876 0.62 -20.52 8.34
N ASN A 877 0.49 -19.25 7.97
CA ASN A 877 1.38 -18.65 6.97
C ASN A 877 2.82 -18.53 7.48
N GLN A 878 3.01 -18.29 8.78
CA GLN A 878 4.33 -18.34 9.42
C GLN A 878 5.00 -19.71 9.22
N LYS A 879 4.30 -20.81 9.56
CA LYS A 879 4.82 -22.18 9.33
C LYS A 879 5.12 -22.47 7.85
N ILE A 880 4.30 -21.95 6.92
CA ILE A 880 4.55 -22.08 5.48
C ILE A 880 5.85 -21.35 5.09
N LEU A 881 6.05 -20.12 5.55
CA LEU A 881 7.26 -19.33 5.28
C LEU A 881 8.51 -19.98 5.87
N ASP A 882 8.40 -20.55 7.08
CA ASP A 882 9.49 -21.28 7.73
C ASP A 882 9.85 -22.53 6.93
N TYR A 883 8.85 -23.26 6.43
CA TYR A 883 9.06 -24.41 5.57
C TYR A 883 9.68 -24.03 4.22
N GLU A 884 9.20 -22.98 3.54
CA GLU A 884 9.80 -22.49 2.29
C GLU A 884 11.27 -22.07 2.49
N SER A 885 11.62 -21.54 3.66
CA SER A 885 13.00 -21.21 4.00
C SER A 885 13.91 -22.44 4.04
N THR A 886 13.39 -23.63 4.35
CA THR A 886 14.16 -24.89 4.31
C THR A 886 14.51 -25.32 2.89
N LYS A 887 13.69 -24.94 1.91
CA LYS A 887 13.86 -25.28 0.48
C LYS A 887 14.73 -24.30 -0.31
N TYR A 888 15.21 -23.25 0.35
CA TYR A 888 15.97 -22.17 -0.27
C TYR A 888 17.12 -22.67 -1.17
N SER A 889 17.90 -23.65 -0.69
CA SER A 889 19.05 -24.20 -1.41
C SER A 889 18.68 -24.94 -2.70
N GLU A 890 17.46 -25.46 -2.81
CA GLU A 890 16.98 -26.20 -3.97
C GLU A 890 16.84 -25.29 -5.21
N LYS A 891 16.56 -23.99 -5.01
CA LYS A 891 16.37 -23.01 -6.10
C LYS A 891 17.63 -22.65 -6.87
N PHE A 892 18.80 -23.00 -6.35
CA PHE A 892 20.08 -22.84 -7.05
C PHE A 892 20.49 -24.08 -7.85
N LYS A 893 19.74 -25.18 -7.72
CA LYS A 893 20.03 -26.45 -8.39
C LYS A 893 19.14 -26.60 -9.62
N GLU A 894 19.67 -27.27 -10.64
CA GLU A 894 18.84 -27.73 -11.76
C GLU A 894 17.80 -28.72 -11.23
N LYS A 895 16.59 -28.67 -11.79
CA LYS A 895 15.53 -29.59 -11.40
C LYS A 895 15.83 -30.98 -11.97
N GLU A 896 15.90 -31.99 -11.11
CA GLU A 896 16.01 -33.37 -11.57
C GLU A 896 14.65 -33.86 -12.07
N TYR A 897 14.59 -34.31 -13.33
CA TYR A 897 13.37 -34.82 -13.94
C TYR A 897 13.28 -36.33 -13.82
N THR A 898 12.26 -36.83 -13.12
CA THR A 898 11.96 -38.26 -13.05
C THR A 898 11.20 -38.70 -14.30
N LYS A 899 11.75 -39.65 -15.07
CA LYS A 899 11.17 -40.09 -16.36
C LYS A 899 9.83 -40.83 -16.23
N ASP A 900 9.65 -41.59 -15.16
CA ASP A 900 8.46 -42.37 -14.84
C ASP A 900 8.14 -42.11 -13.36
N THR A 901 6.88 -41.91 -13.01
CA THR A 901 6.42 -41.73 -11.62
C THR A 901 5.29 -42.68 -11.26
N ASN A 902 4.70 -43.39 -12.22
CA ASN A 902 3.61 -44.31 -11.95
C ASN A 902 4.01 -45.38 -10.90
N HIS A 903 5.25 -45.85 -10.95
CA HIS A 903 5.79 -46.82 -9.99
C HIS A 903 6.00 -46.28 -8.56
N LEU A 904 5.90 -44.96 -8.36
CA LEU A 904 5.99 -44.33 -7.03
C LEU A 904 4.67 -44.39 -6.27
N PHE A 905 3.56 -44.69 -6.96
CA PHE A 905 2.24 -44.83 -6.36
C PHE A 905 1.90 -46.29 -6.06
N GLU A 906 1.01 -46.52 -5.11
CA GLU A 906 0.53 -47.85 -4.75
C GLU A 906 -0.27 -48.47 -5.92
N ASP A 907 -0.07 -49.77 -6.20
CA ASP A 907 -0.79 -50.47 -7.28
C ASP A 907 -2.31 -50.28 -7.22
N GLY A 908 -2.88 -50.34 -6.00
CA GLY A 908 -4.30 -50.13 -5.76
C GLY A 908 -4.78 -48.71 -6.07
N PHE A 909 -3.92 -47.69 -5.91
CA PHE A 909 -4.22 -46.31 -6.33
C PHE A 909 -4.20 -46.21 -7.85
N MET A 910 -3.16 -46.73 -8.51
CA MET A 910 -3.02 -46.66 -9.97
C MET A 910 -4.15 -47.41 -10.70
N GLU A 911 -4.53 -48.59 -10.22
CA GLU A 911 -5.69 -49.33 -10.74
C GLU A 911 -7.00 -48.53 -10.61
N ALA A 912 -7.20 -47.87 -9.47
CA ALA A 912 -8.38 -47.04 -9.25
C ALA A 912 -8.36 -45.76 -10.09
N TYR A 913 -7.19 -45.16 -10.27
CA TYR A 913 -6.97 -43.95 -11.06
C TYR A 913 -7.25 -44.20 -12.54
N ILE A 914 -6.69 -45.27 -13.11
CA ILE A 914 -6.93 -45.65 -14.52
C ILE A 914 -8.41 -45.97 -14.74
N ASP A 915 -9.07 -46.65 -13.80
CA ASP A 915 -10.51 -46.95 -13.91
C ASP A 915 -11.41 -45.69 -13.83
N GLU A 916 -10.95 -44.61 -13.20
CA GLU A 916 -11.66 -43.33 -13.13
C GLU A 916 -11.39 -42.42 -14.34
N PHE A 917 -10.12 -42.31 -14.77
CA PHE A 917 -9.68 -41.30 -15.73
C PHE A 917 -9.32 -41.86 -17.12
N ASP A 918 -9.12 -43.17 -17.26
CA ASP A 918 -8.75 -43.86 -18.51
C ASP A 918 -7.36 -43.45 -19.08
N TYR A 919 -6.48 -42.94 -18.22
CA TYR A 919 -5.07 -42.65 -18.50
C TYR A 919 -4.21 -42.75 -17.24
N THR A 920 -2.89 -42.82 -17.37
CA THR A 920 -1.95 -42.88 -16.23
C THR A 920 -1.46 -41.49 -15.80
N VAL A 921 -0.83 -41.39 -14.62
CA VAL A 921 -0.24 -40.12 -14.15
C VAL A 921 0.89 -39.66 -15.06
N ASP A 922 1.72 -40.58 -15.55
CA ASP A 922 2.78 -40.23 -16.51
C ASP A 922 2.24 -39.76 -17.87
N ASP A 923 1.12 -40.31 -18.35
CA ASP A 923 0.48 -39.80 -19.58
C ASP A 923 0.07 -38.33 -19.44
N ALA A 924 -0.52 -37.98 -18.29
CA ALA A 924 -0.89 -36.61 -17.99
C ALA A 924 0.34 -35.71 -17.85
N ARG A 925 1.42 -36.16 -17.20
CA ARG A 925 2.67 -35.38 -17.09
C ARG A 925 3.24 -35.03 -18.46
N VAL A 926 3.30 -36.00 -19.37
CA VAL A 926 3.78 -35.80 -20.75
C VAL A 926 2.86 -34.85 -21.52
N PHE A 927 1.54 -34.90 -21.30
CA PHE A 927 0.61 -33.91 -21.85
C PHE A 927 0.85 -32.49 -21.30
N LEU A 928 1.11 -32.34 -20.00
CA LEU A 928 1.43 -31.03 -19.40
C LEU A 928 2.72 -30.44 -19.97
N ASP A 929 3.76 -31.27 -20.11
CA ASP A 929 5.04 -30.87 -20.71
C ASP A 929 4.83 -30.40 -22.17
N PHE A 930 4.00 -31.12 -22.93
CA PHE A 930 3.62 -30.72 -24.29
C PHE A 930 2.98 -29.32 -24.35
N LEU A 931 2.04 -29.00 -23.45
CA LEU A 931 1.40 -27.67 -23.43
C LEU A 931 2.41 -26.55 -23.09
N GLU A 932 3.34 -26.82 -22.18
CA GLU A 932 4.41 -25.89 -21.83
C GLU A 932 5.37 -25.69 -23.01
N ASP A 933 5.84 -26.77 -23.63
CA ASP A 933 6.72 -26.72 -24.80
C ASP A 933 6.07 -25.97 -25.97
N TYR A 934 4.79 -26.22 -26.22
CA TYR A 934 4.02 -25.46 -27.22
C TYR A 934 4.00 -23.97 -26.88
N GLY A 935 3.67 -23.62 -25.63
CA GLY A 935 3.64 -22.24 -25.16
C GLY A 935 5.00 -21.54 -25.20
N LEU A 936 6.09 -22.25 -24.90
CA LEU A 936 7.47 -21.76 -25.02
C LEU A 936 7.84 -21.52 -26.48
N LYS A 937 7.50 -22.46 -27.37
CA LYS A 937 7.74 -22.36 -28.82
C LYS A 937 7.10 -21.12 -29.44
N ILE A 938 5.90 -20.74 -29.00
CA ILE A 938 5.20 -19.53 -29.47
C ILE A 938 5.48 -18.29 -28.61
N ASN A 939 6.27 -18.42 -27.54
CA ASN A 939 6.61 -17.38 -26.57
C ASN A 939 5.37 -16.68 -25.97
N LYS A 940 4.43 -17.45 -25.40
CA LYS A 940 3.18 -16.94 -24.81
C LYS A 940 2.83 -17.58 -23.46
N LEU A 941 2.87 -16.80 -22.38
CA LEU A 941 2.40 -17.20 -21.03
C LEU A 941 0.98 -17.78 -21.00
N VAL A 942 0.09 -17.22 -21.83
CA VAL A 942 -1.30 -17.63 -22.01
C VAL A 942 -1.59 -17.49 -23.50
N TYR A 943 -2.20 -18.51 -24.10
CA TYR A 943 -2.49 -18.53 -25.54
C TYR A 943 -3.90 -19.01 -25.85
N SER A 944 -4.40 -18.63 -27.02
CA SER A 944 -5.64 -19.16 -27.59
C SER A 944 -5.29 -20.11 -28.73
N ILE A 945 -6.02 -21.21 -28.84
CA ILE A 945 -5.89 -22.20 -29.91
C ILE A 945 -7.23 -22.90 -30.11
N THR A 946 -7.57 -23.31 -31.33
CA THR A 946 -8.77 -24.14 -31.51
C THR A 946 -8.50 -25.57 -31.04
N TYR A 947 -9.56 -26.27 -30.62
CA TYR A 947 -9.48 -27.67 -30.21
C TYR A 947 -8.82 -28.53 -31.30
N ASN A 948 -9.24 -28.35 -32.56
CA ASN A 948 -8.73 -29.14 -33.68
C ASN A 948 -7.26 -28.80 -33.98
N ASP A 949 -6.88 -27.51 -33.98
CA ASP A 949 -5.48 -27.12 -34.21
C ASP A 949 -4.55 -27.69 -33.14
N LEU A 950 -5.00 -27.73 -31.88
CA LEU A 950 -4.23 -28.34 -30.78
C LEU A 950 -4.08 -29.85 -30.98
N VAL A 951 -5.15 -30.54 -31.33
CA VAL A 951 -5.14 -32.00 -31.59
C VAL A 951 -4.25 -32.35 -32.79
N GLU A 952 -4.17 -31.49 -33.81
CA GLU A 952 -3.26 -31.65 -34.95
C GLU A 952 -1.78 -31.55 -34.55
N GLN A 953 -1.46 -30.90 -33.43
CA GLN A 953 -0.10 -30.86 -32.91
C GLN A 953 0.30 -32.11 -32.11
N PHE A 954 -0.65 -32.99 -31.77
CA PHE A 954 -0.36 -34.20 -31.00
C PHE A 954 0.34 -35.26 -31.85
N GLU A 955 1.29 -35.98 -31.24
CA GLU A 955 1.90 -37.16 -31.87
C GLU A 955 0.87 -38.27 -32.03
N GLU A 956 0.81 -38.91 -33.21
CA GLU A 956 -0.19 -39.94 -33.53
C GLU A 956 -0.23 -41.09 -32.51
N GLU A 957 0.92 -41.48 -31.94
CA GLU A 957 1.01 -42.54 -30.92
C GLU A 957 0.32 -42.17 -29.58
N ARG A 958 0.27 -40.88 -29.23
CA ARG A 958 -0.29 -40.37 -27.96
C ARG A 958 -1.63 -39.68 -28.12
N LYS A 959 -2.06 -39.45 -29.36
CA LYS A 959 -3.21 -38.62 -29.73
C LYS A 959 -4.50 -39.02 -29.01
N GLU A 960 -4.82 -40.32 -28.97
CA GLU A 960 -6.03 -40.81 -28.29
C GLU A 960 -6.02 -40.51 -26.78
N VAL A 961 -4.89 -40.77 -26.12
CA VAL A 961 -4.72 -40.54 -24.68
C VAL A 961 -4.73 -39.04 -24.36
N PHE A 962 -4.06 -38.23 -25.17
CA PHE A 962 -4.04 -36.77 -25.02
C PHE A 962 -5.42 -36.14 -25.20
N ILE A 963 -6.23 -36.65 -26.13
CA ILE A 963 -7.64 -36.22 -26.27
C ILE A 963 -8.43 -36.53 -25.00
N LYS A 964 -8.29 -37.74 -24.42
CA LYS A 964 -8.96 -38.09 -23.15
C LYS A 964 -8.55 -37.17 -22.00
N ILE A 965 -7.26 -36.85 -21.90
CA ILE A 965 -6.74 -35.92 -20.88
C ILE A 965 -7.30 -34.52 -21.12
N LEU A 966 -7.21 -34.00 -22.34
CA LEU A 966 -7.73 -32.70 -22.76
C LEU A 966 -9.22 -32.56 -22.38
N ASP A 967 -10.06 -33.50 -22.80
CA ASP A 967 -11.50 -33.51 -22.51
C ASP A 967 -11.80 -33.53 -21.00
N SER A 968 -10.99 -34.28 -20.22
CA SER A 968 -11.14 -34.33 -18.78
C SER A 968 -10.86 -32.98 -18.09
N LEU A 969 -9.98 -32.16 -18.68
CA LEU A 969 -9.50 -30.88 -18.14
C LEU A 969 -10.22 -29.64 -18.71
N ILE A 970 -11.06 -29.78 -19.74
CA ILE A 970 -11.84 -28.68 -20.28
C ILE A 970 -12.97 -28.27 -19.34
N ILE A 971 -13.11 -26.96 -19.11
CA ILE A 971 -14.32 -26.31 -18.60
C ILE A 971 -15.10 -25.69 -19.77
N HIS A 972 -16.35 -26.14 -19.92
CA HIS A 972 -17.20 -25.70 -21.02
C HIS A 972 -17.98 -24.44 -20.68
N THR A 973 -18.22 -23.61 -21.70
CA THR A 973 -19.15 -22.49 -21.62
C THR A 973 -20.58 -22.97 -21.38
N ARG A 974 -21.35 -22.15 -20.65
CA ARG A 974 -22.74 -22.43 -20.26
C ARG A 974 -23.56 -21.18 -20.48
N ARG A 975 -24.87 -21.36 -20.65
CA ARG A 975 -25.82 -20.26 -20.84
C ARG A 975 -25.86 -19.29 -19.64
N ASP A 976 -25.65 -19.82 -18.45
CA ASP A 976 -25.67 -19.08 -17.19
C ASP A 976 -24.69 -19.73 -16.21
N TRP A 977 -23.92 -18.90 -15.51
CA TRP A 977 -22.88 -19.36 -14.60
C TRP A 977 -23.42 -20.16 -13.40
N THR A 978 -24.62 -19.85 -12.91
CA THR A 978 -25.22 -20.54 -11.75
C THR A 978 -25.83 -21.90 -12.13
N THR A 979 -26.03 -22.15 -13.43
CA THR A 979 -26.63 -23.39 -13.94
C THR A 979 -25.58 -24.48 -14.17
N ILE A 980 -25.46 -25.42 -13.23
CA ILE A 980 -24.42 -26.46 -13.25
C ILE A 980 -24.89 -27.74 -14.00
N PRO A 981 -24.09 -28.30 -14.94
CA PRO A 981 -24.47 -29.51 -15.68
C PRO A 981 -24.44 -30.76 -14.79
N LYS A 982 -25.26 -31.77 -15.10
CA LYS A 982 -25.14 -33.09 -14.44
C LYS A 982 -23.82 -33.75 -14.85
N PRO A 983 -23.12 -34.50 -13.97
CA PRO A 983 -23.51 -34.92 -12.61
C PRO A 983 -23.04 -33.98 -11.48
N PHE A 984 -22.68 -32.73 -11.79
CA PHE A 984 -22.24 -31.74 -10.80
C PHE A 984 -23.43 -31.22 -9.95
N LYS A 985 -23.15 -30.71 -8.74
CA LYS A 985 -24.16 -30.28 -7.76
C LYS A 985 -24.19 -28.75 -7.66
N ALA A 986 -25.25 -28.18 -7.09
CA ALA A 986 -25.35 -26.73 -6.86
C ALA A 986 -24.16 -26.17 -6.05
N ALA A 987 -23.59 -26.93 -5.11
CA ALA A 987 -22.41 -26.49 -4.37
C ALA A 987 -21.16 -26.27 -5.26
N ASP A 988 -21.11 -26.84 -6.47
CA ASP A 988 -19.98 -26.75 -7.38
C ASP A 988 -19.86 -25.36 -8.07
N TRP A 989 -20.90 -24.51 -8.08
CA TRP A 989 -20.78 -23.11 -8.55
C TRP A 989 -20.58 -22.08 -7.43
N GLN A 990 -20.92 -22.41 -6.17
CA GLN A 990 -20.94 -21.47 -5.06
C GLN A 990 -19.52 -20.97 -4.70
N PRO A 991 -19.15 -19.70 -4.95
CA PRO A 991 -17.75 -19.25 -4.92
C PRO A 991 -17.08 -19.30 -3.53
N TRP A 992 -17.85 -19.38 -2.45
CA TRP A 992 -17.37 -19.55 -1.07
C TRP A 992 -17.09 -21.02 -0.67
N LYS A 993 -17.39 -21.98 -1.56
CA LYS A 993 -17.11 -23.40 -1.34
C LYS A 993 -15.74 -23.81 -1.86
N PHE A 994 -15.04 -24.62 -1.08
CA PHE A 994 -13.81 -25.31 -1.50
C PHE A 994 -14.13 -26.62 -2.23
N ARG A 995 -13.14 -27.11 -3.00
CA ARG A 995 -13.19 -28.41 -3.71
C ARG A 995 -14.36 -28.56 -4.68
N ARG A 996 -14.75 -27.43 -5.30
CA ARG A 996 -15.74 -27.39 -6.37
C ARG A 996 -15.23 -28.17 -7.57
N ARG A 997 -15.98 -29.20 -7.97
CA ARG A 997 -15.61 -30.08 -9.08
C ARG A 997 -15.69 -29.40 -10.44
N TYR A 998 -16.49 -28.33 -10.53
CA TYR A 998 -16.67 -27.53 -11.75
C TYR A 998 -16.08 -26.13 -11.54
N SER A 999 -14.75 -26.09 -11.38
CA SER A 999 -13.95 -24.88 -11.20
C SER A 999 -12.69 -24.96 -12.04
N ILE A 1000 -12.04 -23.82 -12.32
CA ILE A 1000 -10.80 -23.84 -13.14
C ILE A 1000 -9.59 -24.44 -12.42
N ILE A 1001 -9.68 -24.74 -11.12
CA ILE A 1001 -8.65 -25.55 -10.43
C ILE A 1001 -8.82 -27.05 -10.72
N MET A 1002 -10.03 -27.50 -11.09
CA MET A 1002 -10.28 -28.90 -11.46
C MET A 1002 -10.33 -29.10 -12.98
N LYS A 1003 -10.70 -28.05 -13.72
CA LYS A 1003 -10.85 -28.03 -15.18
C LYS A 1003 -10.19 -26.77 -15.76
N PRO A 1004 -8.85 -26.77 -15.85
CA PRO A 1004 -8.06 -25.56 -16.11
C PRO A 1004 -7.98 -25.11 -17.58
N ILE A 1005 -8.45 -25.91 -18.54
CA ILE A 1005 -8.47 -25.56 -19.96
C ILE A 1005 -9.82 -24.91 -20.28
N ILE A 1006 -9.81 -23.67 -20.75
CA ILE A 1006 -11.02 -22.84 -20.81
C ILE A 1006 -11.56 -22.79 -22.24
N GLU A 1007 -12.74 -23.35 -22.47
CA GLU A 1007 -13.44 -23.19 -23.75
C GLU A 1007 -14.26 -21.88 -23.72
N ILE A 1008 -13.91 -20.94 -24.60
CA ILE A 1008 -14.60 -19.65 -24.69
C ILE A 1008 -15.65 -19.58 -25.79
N ASP A 1009 -15.57 -20.47 -26.79
CA ASP A 1009 -16.53 -20.59 -27.88
C ASP A 1009 -16.71 -22.06 -28.25
N SER A 1010 -17.90 -22.60 -28.03
CA SER A 1010 -18.24 -23.99 -28.35
C SER A 1010 -18.50 -24.23 -29.85
N PHE A 1011 -18.70 -23.19 -30.64
CA PHE A 1011 -18.92 -23.30 -32.09
C PHE A 1011 -17.59 -23.39 -32.83
N GLU A 1012 -16.66 -22.46 -32.54
CA GLU A 1012 -15.32 -22.47 -33.13
C GLU A 1012 -14.35 -23.41 -32.38
N GLY A 1013 -14.73 -23.86 -31.18
CA GLY A 1013 -13.90 -24.72 -30.33
C GLY A 1013 -12.66 -24.00 -29.80
N ILE A 1014 -12.75 -22.68 -29.53
CA ILE A 1014 -11.60 -21.90 -29.07
C ILE A 1014 -11.32 -22.19 -27.60
N LEU A 1015 -10.07 -22.60 -27.33
CA LEU A 1015 -9.52 -22.85 -26.02
C LEU A 1015 -8.55 -21.74 -25.63
N ILE A 1016 -8.65 -21.25 -24.39
CA ILE A 1016 -7.61 -20.47 -23.73
C ILE A 1016 -6.85 -21.38 -22.78
N ILE A 1017 -5.54 -21.45 -22.95
CA ILE A 1017 -4.65 -22.30 -22.16
C ILE A 1017 -3.64 -21.43 -21.41
N SER A 1018 -3.58 -21.62 -20.10
CA SER A 1018 -2.49 -21.18 -19.23
C SER A 1018 -1.74 -22.42 -18.75
N PRO A 1019 -0.59 -22.78 -19.36
CA PRO A 1019 0.13 -24.00 -18.99
C PRO A 1019 0.45 -24.09 -17.49
N GLU A 1020 0.83 -22.95 -16.88
CA GLU A 1020 1.09 -22.82 -15.44
C GLU A 1020 -0.13 -23.19 -14.58
N LEU A 1021 -1.32 -22.69 -14.93
CA LEU A 1021 -2.57 -23.03 -14.24
C LEU A 1021 -2.89 -24.52 -14.43
N VAL A 1022 -2.73 -25.05 -15.65
CA VAL A 1022 -3.05 -26.44 -15.97
C VAL A 1022 -2.19 -27.40 -15.16
N ARG A 1023 -0.87 -27.15 -15.08
CA ARG A 1023 0.04 -27.95 -14.25
C ARG A 1023 -0.30 -27.83 -12.77
N THR A 1024 -0.54 -26.62 -12.27
CA THR A 1024 -0.87 -26.38 -10.86
C THR A 1024 -2.19 -27.04 -10.47
N ALA A 1025 -3.21 -26.95 -11.33
CA ALA A 1025 -4.51 -27.58 -11.17
C ALA A 1025 -4.39 -29.10 -11.11
N TYR A 1026 -3.68 -29.71 -12.07
CA TYR A 1026 -3.50 -31.16 -12.11
C TYR A 1026 -2.72 -31.69 -10.91
N PHE A 1027 -1.61 -31.05 -10.51
CA PHE A 1027 -0.88 -31.42 -9.31
C PHE A 1027 -1.75 -31.35 -8.04
N ASN A 1028 -2.56 -30.29 -7.92
CA ASN A 1028 -3.51 -30.17 -6.81
C ASN A 1028 -4.58 -31.26 -6.84
N LEU A 1029 -5.10 -31.62 -8.02
CA LEU A 1029 -6.06 -32.71 -8.19
C LEU A 1029 -5.44 -34.03 -7.70
N ILE A 1030 -4.29 -34.43 -8.23
CA ILE A 1030 -3.62 -35.69 -7.84
C ILE A 1030 -3.33 -35.73 -6.35
N ARG A 1031 -2.74 -34.66 -5.80
CA ARG A 1031 -2.47 -34.57 -4.36
C ARG A 1031 -3.76 -34.73 -3.55
N ASN A 1032 -4.84 -34.04 -3.90
CA ASN A 1032 -6.09 -34.14 -3.16
C ASN A 1032 -6.76 -35.51 -3.27
N ILE A 1033 -6.57 -36.24 -4.38
CA ILE A 1033 -7.02 -37.63 -4.50
C ILE A 1033 -6.16 -38.52 -3.60
N HIS A 1034 -4.83 -38.47 -3.78
CA HIS A 1034 -3.88 -39.34 -3.08
C HIS A 1034 -3.90 -39.13 -1.56
N GLU A 1035 -4.12 -37.90 -1.11
CA GLU A 1035 -4.25 -37.57 0.31
C GLU A 1035 -5.64 -37.87 0.89
N GLY A 1036 -6.62 -38.26 0.06
CA GLY A 1036 -7.99 -38.55 0.51
C GLY A 1036 -8.81 -37.30 0.87
N HIS A 1037 -8.41 -36.14 0.34
CA HIS A 1037 -9.08 -34.86 0.58
C HIS A 1037 -10.35 -34.68 -0.28
N LEU A 1038 -10.54 -35.46 -1.33
CA LEU A 1038 -11.79 -35.48 -2.10
C LEU A 1038 -12.73 -36.57 -1.57
N GLU A 1039 -14.02 -36.26 -1.43
CA GLU A 1039 -15.00 -37.21 -0.94
C GLU A 1039 -15.24 -38.32 -1.98
N ALA A 1040 -15.42 -39.57 -1.54
CA ALA A 1040 -15.69 -40.69 -2.44
C ALA A 1040 -16.90 -40.44 -3.37
N ASN A 1041 -17.91 -39.68 -2.92
CA ASN A 1041 -19.08 -39.34 -3.72
C ASN A 1041 -18.80 -38.40 -4.92
N GLN A 1042 -17.58 -37.84 -5.01
CA GLN A 1042 -17.15 -36.94 -6.08
C GLN A 1042 -16.71 -37.69 -7.34
N PHE A 1043 -16.30 -38.95 -7.19
CA PHE A 1043 -15.83 -39.83 -8.27
C PHE A 1043 -16.96 -40.65 -8.88
N GLN A 1044 -16.74 -41.21 -10.07
CA GLN A 1044 -17.73 -42.05 -10.76
C GLN A 1044 -17.46 -43.54 -10.52
N SER A 1045 -16.22 -43.98 -10.68
CA SER A 1045 -15.75 -45.35 -10.52
C SER A 1045 -16.02 -45.90 -9.13
N LYS A 1046 -16.45 -47.16 -9.08
CA LYS A 1046 -16.59 -47.93 -7.84
C LYS A 1046 -15.23 -48.25 -7.22
N LYS A 1047 -14.17 -48.44 -8.02
CA LYS A 1047 -12.82 -48.72 -7.52
C LYS A 1047 -12.26 -47.49 -6.82
N MET A 1048 -12.34 -46.31 -7.44
CA MET A 1048 -11.89 -45.06 -6.82
C MET A 1048 -12.64 -44.74 -5.53
N LYS A 1049 -13.98 -44.89 -5.53
CA LYS A 1049 -14.80 -44.76 -4.31
C LYS A 1049 -14.33 -45.66 -3.17
N LYS A 1050 -14.03 -46.92 -3.48
CA LYS A 1050 -13.58 -47.91 -2.49
C LYS A 1050 -12.17 -47.58 -1.99
N TRP A 1051 -11.27 -47.19 -2.90
CA TRP A 1051 -9.90 -46.82 -2.55
C TRP A 1051 -9.86 -45.63 -1.60
N ILE A 1052 -10.56 -44.52 -1.92
CA ILE A 1052 -10.67 -43.35 -1.03
C ILE A 1052 -11.28 -43.74 0.33
N GLY A 1053 -12.33 -44.57 0.33
CA GLY A 1053 -12.95 -45.03 1.57
C GLY A 1053 -12.00 -45.85 2.46
N ASN A 1054 -11.14 -46.68 1.88
CA ASN A 1054 -10.12 -47.44 2.60
C ASN A 1054 -9.00 -46.52 3.10
N LEU A 1055 -8.48 -45.63 2.26
CA LEU A 1055 -7.41 -44.70 2.62
C LEU A 1055 -7.80 -43.83 3.84
N VAL A 1056 -9.01 -43.27 3.86
CA VAL A 1056 -9.47 -42.44 4.99
C VAL A 1056 -9.50 -43.25 6.29
N LYS A 1057 -9.88 -44.54 6.22
CA LYS A 1057 -9.88 -45.43 7.38
C LYS A 1057 -8.45 -45.76 7.84
N GLU A 1058 -7.56 -46.07 6.90
CA GLU A 1058 -6.16 -46.38 7.17
C GLU A 1058 -5.41 -45.19 7.79
N LYS A 1059 -5.61 -43.97 7.24
CA LYS A 1059 -5.02 -42.74 7.80
C LYS A 1059 -5.49 -42.45 9.21
N GLY A 1060 -6.79 -42.61 9.49
CA GLY A 1060 -7.34 -42.44 10.83
C GLY A 1060 -6.67 -43.37 11.84
N LEU A 1061 -6.53 -44.65 11.49
CA LEU A 1061 -5.84 -45.63 12.34
C LEU A 1061 -4.34 -45.31 12.50
N ALA A 1062 -3.65 -44.97 11.40
CA ALA A 1062 -2.25 -44.61 11.42
C ALA A 1062 -1.97 -43.39 12.33
N PHE A 1063 -2.88 -42.42 12.37
CA PHE A 1063 -2.76 -41.29 13.28
C PHE A 1063 -2.96 -41.70 14.75
N ASN A 1064 -3.94 -42.57 15.05
CA ASN A 1064 -4.10 -43.14 16.39
C ASN A 1064 -2.80 -43.85 16.84
N THR A 1065 -2.21 -44.66 15.95
CA THR A 1065 -0.92 -45.31 16.17
C THR A 1065 0.20 -44.31 16.43
N LYS A 1066 0.32 -43.26 15.62
CA LYS A 1066 1.34 -42.21 15.80
C LYS A 1066 1.22 -41.53 17.17
N VAL A 1067 0.01 -41.22 17.62
CA VAL A 1067 -0.23 -40.63 18.93
C VAL A 1067 0.13 -41.63 20.04
N LYS A 1068 -0.31 -42.88 19.94
CA LYS A 1068 0.05 -43.95 20.89
C LYS A 1068 1.57 -44.08 21.03
N ASP A 1069 2.28 -44.17 19.91
CA ASP A 1069 3.73 -44.32 19.89
C ASP A 1069 4.44 -43.11 20.50
N LYS A 1070 3.95 -41.88 20.24
CA LYS A 1070 4.46 -40.67 20.88
C LYS A 1070 4.30 -40.69 22.42
N PHE A 1071 3.18 -41.18 22.93
CA PHE A 1071 3.01 -41.38 24.38
C PHE A 1071 3.97 -42.42 24.94
N ILE A 1072 4.25 -43.50 24.19
CA ILE A 1072 5.24 -44.50 24.57
C ILE A 1072 6.65 -43.90 24.62
N GLU A 1073 7.03 -43.09 23.64
CA GLU A 1073 8.30 -42.34 23.62
C GLU A 1073 8.44 -41.42 24.85
N LEU A 1074 7.33 -40.81 25.29
CA LEU A 1074 7.25 -39.97 26.50
C LEU A 1074 7.16 -40.78 27.81
N GLY A 1075 7.33 -42.10 27.75
CA GLY A 1075 7.42 -42.98 28.91
C GLY A 1075 6.07 -43.51 29.43
N PHE A 1076 4.99 -43.49 28.64
CA PHE A 1076 3.70 -44.07 29.02
C PHE A 1076 3.53 -45.49 28.47
N GLU A 1077 2.70 -46.30 29.12
CA GLU A 1077 2.09 -47.48 28.50
C GLU A 1077 0.83 -47.00 27.74
N ALA A 1078 0.61 -47.44 26.50
CA ALA A 1078 -0.53 -46.99 25.70
C ALA A 1078 -1.15 -48.10 24.83
N LYS A 1079 -2.47 -48.04 24.64
CA LYS A 1079 -3.25 -48.89 23.72
C LYS A 1079 -4.13 -48.03 22.81
N GLU A 1080 -4.39 -48.48 21.59
CA GLU A 1080 -5.29 -47.82 20.62
C GLU A 1080 -6.61 -48.60 20.44
N GLU A 1081 -7.68 -47.90 20.01
CA GLU A 1081 -9.01 -48.44 19.71
C GLU A 1081 -9.64 -49.29 20.83
N ILE A 1082 -9.46 -48.88 22.11
CA ILE A 1082 -9.94 -49.66 23.26
C ILE A 1082 -11.40 -49.35 23.61
N LYS A 1083 -12.21 -50.39 23.82
CA LYS A 1083 -13.61 -50.23 24.25
C LYS A 1083 -13.72 -50.10 25.77
N LEU A 1084 -14.69 -49.31 26.25
CA LEU A 1084 -14.98 -49.20 27.69
C LEU A 1084 -15.31 -50.56 28.34
N SER A 1085 -15.95 -51.46 27.60
CA SER A 1085 -16.24 -52.82 28.07
C SER A 1085 -14.98 -53.66 28.32
N GLU A 1086 -13.90 -53.40 27.59
CA GLU A 1086 -12.58 -54.02 27.83
C GLU A 1086 -11.93 -53.45 29.10
N ILE A 1087 -11.96 -52.13 29.27
CA ILE A 1087 -11.40 -51.45 30.46
C ILE A 1087 -12.13 -51.90 31.73
N PHE A 1088 -13.46 -51.96 31.70
CA PHE A 1088 -14.27 -52.34 32.86
C PHE A 1088 -14.44 -53.84 33.05
N ASN A 1089 -14.08 -54.65 32.04
CA ASN A 1089 -14.31 -56.08 32.00
C ASN A 1089 -15.78 -56.46 32.31
N LYS A 1090 -16.75 -55.69 31.77
CA LYS A 1090 -18.20 -55.91 31.95
C LYS A 1090 -18.98 -55.57 30.68
N LYS A 1091 -20.15 -56.21 30.50
CA LYS A 1091 -21.09 -55.84 29.43
C LYS A 1091 -21.75 -54.51 29.77
N MET A 1092 -21.77 -53.59 28.81
CA MET A 1092 -22.35 -52.25 28.93
C MET A 1092 -22.84 -51.75 27.56
N GLU A 1093 -23.55 -50.63 27.55
CA GLU A 1093 -23.94 -49.93 26.33
C GLU A 1093 -22.71 -49.51 25.51
N ASP A 1094 -22.85 -49.48 24.18
CA ASP A 1094 -21.75 -49.13 23.28
C ASP A 1094 -21.60 -47.61 23.14
N PHE A 1095 -20.62 -47.04 23.84
CA PHE A 1095 -20.26 -45.63 23.76
C PHE A 1095 -19.20 -45.34 22.67
N GLY A 1096 -18.82 -46.36 21.90
CA GLY A 1096 -17.66 -46.33 21.02
C GLY A 1096 -16.36 -46.64 21.74
N ASP A 1097 -15.28 -46.63 20.97
CA ASP A 1097 -13.90 -46.80 21.39
C ASP A 1097 -13.26 -45.49 21.86
N ILE A 1098 -12.21 -45.62 22.67
CA ILE A 1098 -11.25 -44.56 22.96
C ILE A 1098 -10.10 -44.74 21.98
N ASP A 1099 -9.84 -43.72 21.16
CA ASP A 1099 -8.85 -43.78 20.08
C ASP A 1099 -7.46 -44.16 20.63
N VAL A 1100 -7.01 -43.52 21.72
CA VAL A 1100 -5.81 -43.91 22.47
C VAL A 1100 -6.05 -43.82 23.99
N PHE A 1101 -5.64 -44.84 24.73
CA PHE A 1101 -5.69 -44.89 26.19
C PHE A 1101 -4.28 -45.13 26.73
N ALA A 1102 -3.73 -44.14 27.45
CA ALA A 1102 -2.35 -44.14 27.91
C ALA A 1102 -2.25 -43.95 29.43
N TRP A 1103 -1.27 -44.58 30.09
CA TRP A 1103 -1.07 -44.45 31.54
C TRP A 1103 0.40 -44.53 31.91
N ASN A 1104 0.78 -43.86 33.00
CA ASN A 1104 2.10 -43.94 33.59
C ASN A 1104 1.98 -44.13 35.10
N LYS A 1105 2.60 -45.21 35.60
CA LYS A 1105 2.52 -45.62 37.00
C LYS A 1105 3.32 -44.70 37.93
N GLU A 1106 4.50 -44.25 37.49
CA GLU A 1106 5.37 -43.37 38.29
C GLU A 1106 4.77 -41.96 38.44
N LYS A 1107 4.24 -41.41 37.34
CA LYS A 1107 3.52 -40.12 37.33
C LYS A 1107 2.13 -40.23 37.97
N ASN A 1108 1.59 -41.44 38.12
CA ASN A 1108 0.24 -41.76 38.59
C ASN A 1108 -0.87 -41.03 37.79
N ILE A 1109 -0.79 -41.09 36.45
CA ILE A 1109 -1.71 -40.40 35.52
C ILE A 1109 -2.25 -41.39 34.48
N VAL A 1110 -3.52 -41.22 34.11
CA VAL A 1110 -4.20 -41.93 33.02
C VAL A 1110 -4.78 -40.90 32.05
N TYR A 1111 -4.61 -41.12 30.75
CA TYR A 1111 -5.12 -40.32 29.65
C TYR A 1111 -6.14 -41.11 28.83
N ALA A 1112 -7.32 -40.54 28.64
CA ALA A 1112 -8.25 -40.94 27.58
C ALA A 1112 -8.16 -39.92 26.45
N ILE A 1113 -7.85 -40.38 25.24
CA ILE A 1113 -7.45 -39.51 24.14
C ILE A 1113 -8.34 -39.79 22.93
N GLU A 1114 -8.94 -38.74 22.38
CA GLU A 1114 -9.51 -38.73 21.04
C GLU A 1114 -8.45 -38.23 20.05
N CYS A 1115 -8.24 -38.95 18.97
CA CYS A 1115 -7.28 -38.60 17.93
C CYS A 1115 -8.04 -38.16 16.68
N LYS A 1116 -7.70 -37.00 16.14
CA LYS A 1116 -8.36 -36.46 14.94
C LYS A 1116 -7.35 -35.92 13.95
N ASP A 1117 -7.15 -36.69 12.89
CA ASP A 1117 -6.46 -36.23 11.70
C ASP A 1117 -7.40 -35.34 10.88
N LEU A 1118 -7.31 -34.03 11.09
CA LEU A 1118 -8.12 -33.04 10.39
C LEU A 1118 -7.26 -32.30 9.38
N GLU A 1119 -7.84 -32.09 8.20
CA GLU A 1119 -7.27 -31.15 7.24
C GLU A 1119 -7.36 -29.73 7.79
N MET A 1120 -6.33 -28.96 7.50
CA MET A 1120 -6.27 -27.53 7.75
C MET A 1120 -7.42 -26.82 7.03
N ALA A 1121 -8.27 -26.14 7.79
CA ALA A 1121 -9.35 -25.31 7.24
C ALA A 1121 -8.76 -24.12 6.45
N LYS A 1122 -9.26 -23.86 5.24
CA LYS A 1122 -8.68 -22.85 4.32
C LYS A 1122 -9.49 -21.57 4.23
N ASN A 1123 -10.73 -21.58 4.70
CA ASN A 1123 -11.59 -20.40 4.70
C ASN A 1123 -12.53 -20.33 5.91
N GLN A 1124 -13.20 -19.19 6.01
CA GLN A 1124 -14.21 -18.89 7.04
C GLN A 1124 -15.25 -20.01 7.21
N SER A 1125 -15.83 -20.50 6.12
CA SER A 1125 -16.83 -21.58 6.17
C SER A 1125 -16.30 -22.88 6.75
N GLU A 1126 -15.10 -23.32 6.33
CA GLU A 1126 -14.48 -24.54 6.83
C GLU A 1126 -14.10 -24.41 8.31
N ILE A 1127 -13.57 -23.25 8.71
CA ILE A 1127 -13.25 -22.93 10.10
C ILE A 1127 -14.52 -23.01 10.96
N ALA A 1128 -15.57 -22.27 10.59
CA ALA A 1128 -16.83 -22.25 11.33
C ALA A 1128 -17.46 -23.66 11.44
N ARG A 1129 -17.43 -24.44 10.36
CA ARG A 1129 -17.91 -25.83 10.38
C ARG A 1129 -17.11 -26.71 11.34
N GLN A 1130 -15.77 -26.60 11.34
CA GLN A 1130 -14.94 -27.38 12.25
C GLN A 1130 -15.23 -27.02 13.71
N LEU A 1131 -15.32 -25.74 14.06
CA LEU A 1131 -15.73 -25.31 15.41
C LEU A 1131 -17.09 -25.91 15.80
N TYR A 1132 -18.07 -25.84 14.89
CA TYR A 1132 -19.42 -26.38 15.11
C TYR A 1132 -19.46 -27.91 15.31
N GLU A 1133 -18.49 -28.67 14.78
CA GLU A 1133 -18.40 -30.12 14.99
C GLU A 1133 -17.75 -30.51 16.33
N PHE A 1134 -17.06 -29.57 16.99
CA PHE A 1134 -16.31 -29.76 18.24
C PHE A 1134 -16.79 -28.83 19.38
N LYS A 1135 -17.98 -28.26 19.28
CA LYS A 1135 -18.55 -27.34 20.29
C LYS A 1135 -18.93 -28.03 21.61
N GLY A 1136 -19.17 -29.35 21.58
CA GLY A 1136 -19.56 -30.16 22.74
C GLY A 1136 -21.06 -30.09 23.03
N GLN A 1137 -21.90 -30.15 22.00
CA GLN A 1137 -23.36 -30.01 22.12
C GLN A 1137 -24.16 -31.12 21.41
N ILE A 1138 -25.45 -31.20 21.77
CA ILE A 1138 -26.45 -31.99 21.04
C ILE A 1138 -27.07 -31.09 19.98
N ARG A 1139 -27.08 -31.55 18.73
CA ARG A 1139 -27.58 -30.78 17.59
C ARG A 1139 -28.84 -31.40 17.03
N GLN A 1140 -29.78 -30.58 16.60
CA GLN A 1140 -30.95 -31.03 15.85
C GLN A 1140 -30.62 -31.05 14.35
N ILE A 1141 -30.46 -32.24 13.78
CA ILE A 1141 -30.18 -32.43 12.36
C ILE A 1141 -31.29 -33.29 11.76
N ASN A 1142 -32.06 -32.73 10.84
CA ASN A 1142 -33.24 -33.37 10.23
C ASN A 1142 -34.26 -33.88 11.27
N GLY A 1143 -34.49 -33.08 12.33
CA GLY A 1143 -35.43 -33.43 13.42
C GLY A 1143 -34.96 -34.54 14.35
N LYS A 1144 -33.67 -34.88 14.34
CA LYS A 1144 -33.06 -35.87 15.24
C LYS A 1144 -31.93 -35.25 16.04
N ASP A 1145 -31.88 -35.58 17.32
CA ASP A 1145 -30.75 -35.27 18.18
C ASP A 1145 -29.51 -36.05 17.75
N LYS A 1146 -28.46 -35.30 17.38
CA LYS A 1146 -27.15 -35.83 17.00
C LYS A 1146 -26.08 -35.16 17.84
N LYS A 1147 -25.49 -35.95 18.74
CA LYS A 1147 -24.31 -35.59 19.52
C LYS A 1147 -23.15 -35.26 18.58
N ASP A 1148 -22.49 -34.13 18.79
CA ASP A 1148 -21.29 -33.76 18.04
C ASP A 1148 -20.06 -34.60 18.46
N ARG A 1149 -18.89 -34.31 17.89
CA ARG A 1149 -17.69 -35.14 18.11
C ARG A 1149 -17.20 -35.01 19.55
N LEU A 1150 -17.11 -33.79 20.08
CA LEU A 1150 -16.64 -33.54 21.44
C LEU A 1150 -17.60 -34.10 22.50
N TYR A 1151 -18.91 -33.95 22.32
CA TYR A 1151 -19.91 -34.46 23.27
C TYR A 1151 -19.86 -36.00 23.38
N LYS A 1152 -19.61 -36.70 22.27
CA LYS A 1152 -19.41 -38.16 22.30
C LYS A 1152 -18.19 -38.56 23.14
N HIS A 1153 -17.09 -37.83 23.00
CA HIS A 1153 -15.88 -38.08 23.78
C HIS A 1153 -16.09 -37.75 25.27
N HIS A 1154 -16.80 -36.66 25.57
CA HIS A 1154 -17.19 -36.31 26.93
C HIS A 1154 -18.05 -37.41 27.59
N LEU A 1155 -19.00 -38.02 26.87
CA LEU A 1155 -19.78 -39.13 27.42
C LEU A 1155 -18.91 -40.35 27.78
N ARG A 1156 -17.88 -40.65 26.96
CA ARG A 1156 -16.92 -41.71 27.28
C ARG A 1156 -16.15 -41.39 28.57
N TYR A 1157 -15.76 -40.13 28.75
CA TYR A 1157 -15.13 -39.67 29.99
C TYR A 1157 -16.03 -39.75 31.22
N GLU A 1158 -17.28 -39.31 31.12
CA GLU A 1158 -18.25 -39.39 32.23
C GLU A 1158 -18.50 -40.85 32.63
N GLU A 1159 -18.46 -41.76 31.67
CA GLU A 1159 -18.57 -43.19 31.96
C GLU A 1159 -17.30 -43.74 32.63
N LEU A 1160 -16.10 -43.34 32.19
CA LEU A 1160 -14.82 -43.67 32.86
C LEU A 1160 -14.81 -43.25 34.34
N LYS A 1161 -15.37 -42.08 34.66
CA LYS A 1161 -15.45 -41.56 36.04
C LYS A 1161 -16.31 -42.41 36.98
N LYS A 1162 -17.29 -43.15 36.46
CA LYS A 1162 -18.21 -43.93 37.30
C LYS A 1162 -17.56 -45.17 37.91
N ASP A 1163 -16.45 -45.66 37.36
CA ASP A 1163 -15.81 -46.92 37.76
C ASP A 1163 -14.27 -46.82 37.73
N LEU A 1164 -13.73 -45.93 38.57
CA LEU A 1164 -12.28 -45.70 38.68
C LEU A 1164 -11.53 -46.96 39.20
N ASP A 1165 -12.16 -47.78 40.03
CA ASP A 1165 -11.59 -49.03 40.54
C ASP A 1165 -11.29 -50.02 39.40
N ALA A 1166 -12.14 -50.05 38.37
CA ALA A 1166 -11.88 -50.88 37.20
C ALA A 1166 -10.70 -50.36 36.36
N ILE A 1167 -10.53 -49.04 36.25
CA ILE A 1167 -9.35 -48.43 35.61
C ILE A 1167 -8.08 -48.83 36.36
N VAL A 1168 -8.07 -48.71 37.70
CA VAL A 1168 -6.95 -49.14 38.55
C VAL A 1168 -6.59 -50.61 38.34
N LYS A 1169 -7.60 -51.49 38.24
CA LYS A 1169 -7.36 -52.91 37.93
C LYS A 1169 -6.75 -53.13 36.55
N PHE A 1170 -7.17 -52.35 35.56
CA PHE A 1170 -6.70 -52.46 34.18
C PHE A 1170 -5.27 -51.93 34.01
N THR A 1171 -4.98 -50.73 34.50
CA THR A 1171 -3.70 -50.03 34.29
C THR A 1171 -2.67 -50.32 35.38
N LYS A 1172 -3.12 -50.79 36.56
CA LYS A 1172 -2.31 -51.02 37.77
C LYS A 1172 -1.63 -49.74 38.30
N VAL A 1173 -2.27 -48.59 38.12
CA VAL A 1173 -1.90 -47.31 38.78
C VAL A 1173 -2.43 -47.27 40.23
N ASP A 1174 -2.00 -46.30 41.03
CA ASP A 1174 -2.51 -46.16 42.40
C ASP A 1174 -3.94 -45.61 42.43
N LYS A 1175 -4.66 -45.82 43.54
CA LYS A 1175 -6.07 -45.40 43.67
C LYS A 1175 -6.30 -43.89 43.52
N ASP A 1176 -5.29 -43.07 43.80
CA ASP A 1176 -5.35 -41.60 43.74
C ASP A 1176 -4.82 -41.02 42.41
N PHE A 1177 -4.93 -41.78 41.31
CA PHE A 1177 -4.46 -41.35 39.99
C PHE A 1177 -5.24 -40.16 39.43
N LYS A 1178 -4.60 -39.38 38.56
CA LYS A 1178 -5.27 -38.29 37.81
C LYS A 1178 -5.74 -38.80 36.45
N LEU A 1179 -7.06 -38.79 36.22
CA LEU A 1179 -7.65 -39.02 34.91
C LEU A 1179 -7.70 -37.70 34.12
N LYS A 1180 -6.94 -37.62 33.03
CA LYS A 1180 -6.94 -36.50 32.08
C LYS A 1180 -7.55 -36.93 30.75
N VAL A 1181 -8.18 -35.98 30.06
CA VAL A 1181 -8.85 -36.23 28.78
C VAL A 1181 -8.35 -35.24 27.74
N LEU A 1182 -7.95 -35.74 26.58
CA LEU A 1182 -7.34 -34.95 25.53
C LEU A 1182 -8.04 -35.19 24.19
N VAL A 1183 -8.10 -34.16 23.36
CA VAL A 1183 -8.26 -34.30 21.91
C VAL A 1183 -6.96 -33.88 21.25
N ILE A 1184 -6.35 -34.80 20.50
CA ILE A 1184 -5.08 -34.57 19.82
C ILE A 1184 -5.31 -34.48 18.32
N PHE A 1185 -4.82 -33.40 17.72
CA PHE A 1185 -4.93 -33.12 16.30
C PHE A 1185 -3.60 -33.34 15.57
N SER A 1186 -3.68 -33.75 14.30
CA SER A 1186 -2.50 -33.95 13.45
C SER A 1186 -1.82 -32.65 13.02
N ASN A 1187 -2.57 -31.56 12.98
CA ASN A 1187 -2.13 -30.23 12.59
C ASN A 1187 -2.67 -29.18 13.57
N ILE A 1188 -2.20 -27.94 13.47
CA ILE A 1188 -2.86 -26.80 14.11
C ILE A 1188 -4.28 -26.69 13.56
N VAL A 1189 -5.25 -26.54 14.45
CA VAL A 1189 -6.67 -26.43 14.11
C VAL A 1189 -7.28 -25.15 14.70
N PRO A 1190 -8.37 -24.63 14.12
CA PRO A 1190 -9.01 -23.43 14.63
C PRO A 1190 -9.52 -23.57 16.07
N MET A 1191 -9.94 -24.78 16.48
CA MET A 1191 -10.47 -25.07 17.80
C MET A 1191 -9.47 -24.78 18.93
N SER A 1192 -8.16 -24.75 18.64
CA SER A 1192 -7.13 -24.38 19.62
C SER A 1192 -7.24 -22.92 20.07
N PHE A 1193 -7.88 -22.07 19.27
CA PHE A 1193 -8.08 -20.64 19.55
C PHE A 1193 -9.51 -20.32 20.04
N ASP A 1194 -10.41 -21.31 20.02
CA ASP A 1194 -11.80 -21.15 20.45
C ASP A 1194 -11.95 -21.41 21.95
N THR A 1195 -12.37 -20.39 22.68
CA THR A 1195 -12.63 -20.43 24.13
C THR A 1195 -14.10 -20.70 24.46
N ASN A 1196 -14.99 -20.70 23.46
CA ASN A 1196 -16.45 -20.81 23.65
C ASN A 1196 -16.98 -22.26 23.57
N ARG A 1197 -16.09 -23.27 23.53
CA ARG A 1197 -16.47 -24.69 23.52
C ARG A 1197 -16.89 -25.18 24.91
N ASN A 1198 -17.85 -26.11 24.94
CA ASN A 1198 -18.22 -26.81 26.17
C ASN A 1198 -17.08 -27.71 26.68
N PHE A 1199 -17.06 -27.98 27.98
CA PHE A 1199 -16.11 -28.88 28.65
C PHE A 1199 -14.63 -28.45 28.56
N ILE A 1200 -14.35 -27.16 28.34
CA ILE A 1200 -12.98 -26.64 28.19
C ILE A 1200 -12.08 -26.92 29.41
N GLU A 1201 -12.64 -26.91 30.63
CA GLU A 1201 -11.92 -27.25 31.86
C GLU A 1201 -11.66 -28.76 32.03
N ASN A 1202 -12.43 -29.60 31.34
CA ASN A 1202 -12.39 -31.06 31.49
C ASN A 1202 -11.61 -31.76 30.36
N ILE A 1203 -11.59 -31.18 29.16
CA ILE A 1203 -11.00 -31.78 27.95
C ILE A 1203 -10.08 -30.74 27.28
N ALA A 1204 -8.78 -31.04 27.26
CA ALA A 1204 -7.78 -30.17 26.64
C ALA A 1204 -7.56 -30.53 25.16
N PHE A 1205 -7.29 -29.53 24.33
CA PHE A 1205 -7.07 -29.68 22.88
C PHE A 1205 -5.62 -29.33 22.58
N HIS A 1206 -4.90 -30.24 21.93
CA HIS A 1206 -3.49 -30.06 21.59
C HIS A 1206 -3.18 -30.57 20.19
N SER A 1207 -2.18 -29.98 19.54
CA SER A 1207 -1.56 -30.62 18.37
C SER A 1207 -0.56 -31.69 18.82
N ILE A 1208 -0.28 -32.67 17.96
CA ILE A 1208 0.70 -33.72 18.27
C ILE A 1208 2.11 -33.15 18.55
N ASP A 1209 2.45 -32.02 17.94
CA ASP A 1209 3.74 -31.35 18.12
C ASP A 1209 3.86 -30.68 19.50
N GLU A 1210 2.74 -30.32 20.13
CA GLU A 1210 2.72 -29.69 21.47
C GLU A 1210 2.89 -30.70 22.61
N LEU A 1211 2.80 -32.00 22.33
CA LEU A 1211 2.82 -33.03 23.38
C LEU A 1211 4.13 -33.05 24.17
N ASP A 1212 5.25 -32.73 23.53
CA ASP A 1212 6.58 -32.69 24.18
C ASP A 1212 6.68 -31.58 25.24
N GLU A 1213 5.89 -30.51 25.12
CA GLU A 1213 5.89 -29.39 26.07
C GLU A 1213 4.93 -29.62 27.25
N ILE A 1214 3.94 -30.51 27.08
CA ILE A 1214 2.79 -30.63 27.99
C ILE A 1214 2.88 -31.86 28.91
N ILE A 1215 3.61 -32.91 28.51
CA ILE A 1215 3.64 -34.24 29.14
C ILE A 1215 4.97 -34.52 29.82
#